data_AF-A0A844I8J0-F1
#
_entry.id   AF-A0A844I8J0-F1
#
_cell.length_a   1.000
_cell.length_b   1.000
_cell.length_c   1.000
_cell.angle_alpha   90.00
_cell.angle_beta   90.00
_cell.angle_gamma   90.00
#
_symmetry.space_group_name_H-M   'P 1'
#
loop_
_entity.id
_entity.type
_entity.pdbx_description
1 polymer ?
#
loop_
_entity_poly.entity_id
_entity_poly.type
_entity_poly.pdbx_seq_one_letter_code
_entity_poly.pdbx_strand_id
1 'polypeptide(L)'
;MVFERPQTNQPRRPQPPAPTTPDVNRPRRVINVPVGGNGGNGGNGGNGGNGGGNGNPGGGNNQPPIPSPWLNPDNPPQPHSEASFVEYLRWMRTACSSASLSPDTDNKYKDPTKVQILQMAEQGANYSKRLQELTRRTELIAQNSFKVQCPWRIRVGGHRGPESILLPAFDALGIPYIPSSTLRGVARTQAIREIMAQQNTDWKNAEKQIAAWFGSVETNNKKDQAGKVVFLDAYPLGDQNILAVDMANNIWQWDNNSPKYSPNPNPFLSLEKSMFMIGLRLASNCQDKEILEQVKQWLIKGLQAGVGSQVNTGYGQLNPAGIGNHKPESEFFRVEFIVKGQLIHGRQKFQNVNHPYKIKNGNLKPDTINHGEVRPVAFKSMLRYWFRTFTLGILEPTQVQEWENKIFGGINPSKEYGWLMLRVLEGRITQPEAQNRNDNVGKQEGILTLNYSPEITIDKKDHLQKLIKNLTWLMFHLGGIGQGARRPYYSRKNRQYAPWWRGSTLIPDREDSFWKLPETSKEFQQLFRQKLEAFYQALKALGVNFNYRQLKNCGTVRNNQWIEAIDANSRIIVCSGNEDFGKPYALSVLHSDQFKFNGNYDGNLCGKVGREVKPSPIWITDLGDYQVVTVFGANADPRQKYLETLQNKVQIFPL
;
A
#
# COMPACT_ATOMS: atom_id res chain seq x y z
N MET A 1 -8.03 -9.37 -28.98
CA MET A 1 -9.42 -8.97 -28.80
C MET A 1 -9.51 -7.52 -29.26
N VAL A 2 -10.26 -7.20 -30.31
CA VAL A 2 -10.54 -5.79 -30.65
C VAL A 2 -11.58 -5.31 -29.63
N PHE A 3 -11.19 -4.37 -28.78
CA PHE A 3 -12.04 -3.88 -27.70
C PHE A 3 -13.05 -2.88 -28.27
N GLU A 4 -14.33 -3.26 -28.35
CA GLU A 4 -15.39 -2.29 -28.63
C GLU A 4 -15.61 -1.38 -27.42
N ARG A 5 -15.85 -0.10 -27.72
CA ARG A 5 -16.15 0.95 -26.72
C ARG A 5 -17.44 0.57 -25.97
N PRO A 6 -17.54 0.72 -24.63
CA PRO A 6 -18.84 0.67 -23.97
C PRO A 6 -19.72 1.77 -24.53
N GLN A 7 -20.86 1.41 -25.11
CA GLN A 7 -21.84 2.38 -25.59
C GLN A 7 -22.42 3.13 -24.39
N THR A 8 -22.16 4.44 -24.32
CA THR A 8 -22.82 5.32 -23.36
C THR A 8 -24.27 5.49 -23.79
N ASN A 9 -25.22 4.87 -23.08
CA ASN A 9 -26.63 5.25 -23.16
C ASN A 9 -26.79 6.65 -22.59
N GLN A 10 -26.64 7.69 -23.42
CA GLN A 10 -27.00 9.05 -23.05
C GLN A 10 -28.52 9.22 -23.16
N PRO A 11 -29.23 9.67 -22.11
CA PRO A 11 -30.59 10.16 -22.25
C PRO A 11 -30.60 11.46 -23.08
N ARG A 12 -31.62 11.62 -23.93
CA ARG A 12 -31.83 12.79 -24.81
C ARG A 12 -31.74 14.10 -24.02
N ARG A 13 -30.89 15.02 -24.48
CA ARG A 13 -30.79 16.40 -23.96
C ARG A 13 -32.12 17.14 -24.10
N PRO A 14 -32.60 17.87 -23.07
CA PRO A 14 -33.57 18.95 -23.24
C PRO A 14 -32.94 20.13 -24.01
N GLN A 15 -33.74 20.84 -24.81
CA GLN A 15 -33.32 22.01 -25.58
C GLN A 15 -32.80 23.15 -24.68
N PRO A 16 -31.79 23.93 -25.14
CA PRO A 16 -31.24 25.06 -24.38
C PRO A 16 -32.13 26.31 -24.49
N PRO A 17 -32.29 27.11 -23.42
CA PRO A 17 -32.74 28.50 -23.52
C PRO A 17 -31.64 29.43 -24.06
N ALA A 18 -32.08 30.58 -24.57
CA ALA A 18 -31.35 31.60 -25.33
C ALA A 18 -30.13 32.25 -24.62
N PRO A 19 -29.18 32.84 -25.38
CA PRO A 19 -27.88 33.27 -24.86
C PRO A 19 -27.94 34.65 -24.22
N THR A 20 -27.26 34.80 -23.08
CA THR A 20 -26.78 36.10 -22.59
C THR A 20 -25.27 36.00 -22.39
N THR A 21 -24.53 36.81 -23.15
CA THR A 21 -23.10 37.08 -22.97
C THR A 21 -22.89 37.91 -21.69
N PRO A 22 -21.77 37.75 -20.97
CA PRO A 22 -20.68 38.71 -21.19
C PRO A 22 -19.23 38.19 -21.05
N ASP A 23 -18.40 38.82 -21.90
CA ASP A 23 -17.05 39.39 -21.69
C ASP A 23 -15.87 38.50 -21.27
N VAL A 24 -14.93 38.36 -22.22
CA VAL A 24 -13.63 37.71 -22.10
C VAL A 24 -12.57 38.79 -22.32
N ASN A 25 -11.90 39.22 -21.26
CA ASN A 25 -10.65 39.97 -21.38
C ASN A 25 -9.70 39.60 -20.25
N ARG A 26 -8.72 38.73 -20.55
CA ARG A 26 -7.36 38.73 -19.98
C ARG A 26 -6.46 37.71 -20.70
N PRO A 27 -5.37 38.12 -21.37
CA PRO A 27 -4.38 37.20 -21.89
C PRO A 27 -3.46 36.68 -20.77
N ARG A 28 -3.32 35.37 -20.63
CA ARG A 28 -2.27 34.75 -19.79
C ARG A 28 -1.02 34.49 -20.63
N ARG A 29 0.11 35.06 -20.20
CA ARG A 29 1.46 34.82 -20.74
C ARG A 29 1.86 33.35 -20.52
N VAL A 30 2.29 32.68 -21.59
CA VAL A 30 3.02 31.40 -21.52
C VAL A 30 4.51 31.71 -21.56
N ILE A 31 5.23 31.24 -20.56
CA ILE A 31 6.70 31.27 -20.49
C ILE A 31 7.20 30.02 -21.23
N ASN A 32 7.84 30.20 -22.39
CA ASN A 32 8.57 29.13 -23.07
C ASN A 32 9.97 29.01 -22.45
N VAL A 33 10.32 27.81 -21.99
CA VAL A 33 11.69 27.45 -21.59
C VAL A 33 12.35 26.75 -22.79
N PRO A 34 13.52 27.20 -23.27
CA PRO A 34 14.19 26.58 -24.41
C PRO A 34 14.95 25.32 -23.98
N VAL A 35 14.74 24.23 -24.71
CA VAL A 35 15.57 23.03 -24.63
C VAL A 35 16.79 23.26 -25.52
N GLY A 36 17.97 23.38 -24.90
CA GLY A 36 19.24 23.46 -25.60
C GLY A 36 19.63 22.13 -26.24
N GLY A 37 19.86 22.15 -27.55
CA GLY A 37 20.65 21.17 -28.27
C GLY A 37 21.80 21.92 -28.94
N ASN A 38 23.02 21.64 -28.52
CA ASN A 38 24.23 22.21 -29.12
C ASN A 38 25.01 21.09 -29.81
N GLY A 39 25.48 21.35 -31.03
CA GLY A 39 26.66 20.69 -31.61
C GLY A 39 26.55 20.28 -33.08
N GLY A 40 27.12 21.10 -33.97
CA GLY A 40 27.72 20.68 -35.26
C GLY A 40 27.05 21.26 -36.51
N ASN A 41 27.39 22.44 -37.05
CA ASN A 41 28.61 22.95 -37.71
C ASN A 41 28.43 23.06 -39.25
N GLY A 42 28.81 24.22 -39.80
CA GLY A 42 28.91 24.57 -41.24
C GLY A 42 27.61 25.15 -41.84
N GLY A 43 27.58 26.28 -42.55
CA GLY A 43 28.57 27.25 -42.98
C GLY A 43 27.95 28.18 -44.03
N ASN A 44 28.32 29.46 -43.97
CA ASN A 44 28.41 30.43 -45.07
C ASN A 44 27.16 31.11 -45.71
N GLY A 45 27.25 32.46 -45.77
CA GLY A 45 26.60 33.40 -46.72
C GLY A 45 25.16 33.79 -46.39
N GLY A 46 24.71 35.03 -46.37
CA GLY A 46 25.22 36.35 -46.76
C GLY A 46 24.01 37.30 -46.90
N ASN A 47 24.20 38.62 -46.67
CA ASN A 47 23.37 39.79 -47.05
C ASN A 47 21.83 39.67 -47.03
N GLY A 48 21.06 40.46 -46.30
CA GLY A 48 21.05 41.93 -46.30
C GLY A 48 19.90 42.45 -47.18
N GLY A 49 19.01 43.31 -46.65
CA GLY A 49 18.15 44.15 -47.50
C GLY A 49 16.68 44.32 -47.07
N ASN A 50 16.35 45.57 -46.75
CA ASN A 50 15.05 46.17 -46.47
C ASN A 50 14.05 46.14 -47.65
N GLY A 51 12.76 46.29 -47.31
CA GLY A 51 11.65 46.72 -48.19
C GLY A 51 10.44 45.80 -48.03
N GLY A 52 9.24 46.19 -47.59
CA GLY A 52 8.54 47.46 -47.72
C GLY A 52 7.36 47.27 -48.69
N GLY A 53 6.12 47.18 -48.18
CA GLY A 53 4.90 47.50 -48.94
C GLY A 53 3.89 46.37 -49.22
N ASN A 54 2.73 46.48 -48.56
CA ASN A 54 1.34 46.24 -49.02
C ASN A 54 0.99 45.09 -49.98
N GLY A 55 -0.03 44.30 -49.58
CA GLY A 55 -1.01 43.78 -50.56
C GLY A 55 -1.66 42.43 -50.26
N ASN A 56 -2.84 42.49 -49.62
CA ASN A 56 -3.98 41.54 -49.72
C ASN A 56 -3.98 40.20 -48.93
N PRO A 57 -5.17 39.77 -48.46
CA PRO A 57 -5.35 38.67 -47.52
C PRO A 57 -5.52 37.33 -48.24
N GLY A 58 -4.52 36.47 -48.14
CA GLY A 58 -4.59 35.08 -48.61
C GLY A 58 -4.89 34.14 -47.44
N GLY A 59 -6.01 33.43 -47.50
CA GLY A 59 -6.42 32.44 -46.52
C GLY A 59 -5.36 31.37 -46.28
N GLY A 60 -4.73 31.40 -45.12
CA GLY A 60 -3.90 30.32 -44.61
C GLY A 60 -4.79 29.32 -43.88
N ASN A 61 -4.91 28.11 -44.44
CA ASN A 61 -5.46 26.93 -43.78
C ASN A 61 -4.78 26.75 -42.41
N ASN A 62 -5.47 27.14 -41.34
CA ASN A 62 -5.28 26.56 -40.02
C ASN A 62 -5.78 25.10 -40.09
N GLN A 63 -5.01 24.21 -40.71
CA GLN A 63 -5.17 22.81 -40.36
C GLN A 63 -4.63 22.68 -38.94
N PRO A 64 -5.48 22.30 -37.96
CA PRO A 64 -4.97 21.95 -36.64
C PRO A 64 -3.92 20.85 -36.82
N PRO A 65 -2.85 20.84 -36.01
CA PRO A 65 -1.83 19.81 -36.09
C PRO A 65 -2.50 18.44 -36.10
N ILE A 66 -2.18 17.63 -37.11
CA ILE A 66 -2.73 16.28 -37.26
C ILE A 66 -2.52 15.57 -35.92
N PRO A 67 -3.61 15.18 -35.22
CA PRO A 67 -3.48 14.41 -34.00
C PRO A 67 -2.63 13.19 -34.31
N SER A 68 -1.78 12.78 -33.37
CA SER A 68 -1.08 11.50 -33.44
C SER A 68 -2.00 10.43 -34.05
N PRO A 69 -1.55 9.51 -34.92
CA PRO A 69 -2.42 8.49 -35.53
C PRO A 69 -3.25 7.72 -34.49
N TRP A 70 -2.75 7.66 -33.25
CA TRP A 70 -3.39 7.12 -32.04
C TRP A 70 -4.55 7.94 -31.46
N LEU A 71 -4.79 9.15 -31.98
CA LEU A 71 -5.81 10.12 -31.61
C LEU A 71 -6.80 10.37 -32.75
N ASN A 72 -6.68 9.66 -33.88
CA ASN A 72 -7.61 9.78 -35.00
C ASN A 72 -8.82 8.86 -34.75
N PRO A 73 -10.01 9.39 -34.39
CA PRO A 73 -11.21 8.57 -34.19
C PRO A 73 -11.66 7.86 -35.47
N ASP A 74 -11.28 8.38 -36.64
CA ASP A 74 -11.64 7.84 -37.95
C ASP A 74 -10.66 6.76 -38.44
N ASN A 75 -9.54 6.55 -37.74
CA ASN A 75 -8.57 5.49 -38.05
C ASN A 75 -8.02 4.83 -36.77
N PRO A 76 -8.86 4.10 -36.02
CA PRO A 76 -8.42 3.41 -34.82
C PRO A 76 -7.42 2.30 -35.19
N PRO A 77 -6.23 2.25 -34.56
CA PRO A 77 -5.29 1.16 -34.79
C PRO A 77 -5.91 -0.18 -34.39
N GLN A 78 -5.57 -1.23 -35.13
CA GLN A 78 -5.99 -2.61 -34.90
C GLN A 78 -4.86 -3.36 -34.17
N PRO A 79 -4.79 -3.32 -32.83
CA PRO A 79 -3.71 -3.99 -32.10
C PRO A 79 -3.83 -5.53 -32.22
N HIS A 80 -2.68 -6.20 -32.11
CA HIS A 80 -2.62 -7.66 -32.08
C HIS A 80 -3.53 -8.22 -30.98
N SER A 81 -4.09 -9.41 -31.19
CA SER A 81 -5.10 -9.98 -30.29
C SER A 81 -4.61 -10.16 -28.84
N GLU A 82 -3.30 -10.21 -28.64
CA GLU A 82 -2.58 -10.38 -27.38
C GLU A 82 -2.17 -9.05 -26.70
N ALA A 83 -2.26 -7.90 -27.41
CA ALA A 83 -1.76 -6.60 -26.96
C ALA A 83 -2.74 -5.82 -26.04
N SER A 84 -3.12 -6.43 -24.91
CA SER A 84 -4.07 -5.88 -23.91
C SER A 84 -3.64 -4.55 -23.25
N PHE A 85 -2.33 -4.30 -23.12
CA PHE A 85 -1.79 -3.14 -22.40
C PHE A 85 -1.79 -1.83 -23.21
N VAL A 86 -1.74 -1.92 -24.54
CA VAL A 86 -1.79 -0.73 -25.43
C VAL A 86 -3.16 -0.06 -25.34
N GLU A 87 -4.23 -0.85 -25.20
CA GLU A 87 -5.56 -0.34 -24.91
C GLU A 87 -5.61 0.30 -23.52
N TYR A 88 -5.09 -0.32 -22.47
CA TYR A 88 -5.02 0.32 -21.14
C TYR A 88 -4.41 1.73 -21.15
N LEU A 89 -3.30 1.94 -21.87
CA LEU A 89 -2.67 3.26 -22.01
C LEU A 89 -3.51 4.24 -22.85
N ARG A 90 -4.23 3.76 -23.87
CA ARG A 90 -5.13 4.55 -24.74
C ARG A 90 -6.33 5.10 -23.96
N TRP A 91 -6.94 4.30 -23.10
CA TRP A 91 -8.14 4.66 -22.36
C TRP A 91 -7.87 5.62 -21.19
N MET A 92 -6.80 5.38 -20.43
CA MET A 92 -6.43 6.24 -19.31
C MET A 92 -6.01 7.66 -19.75
N ARG A 93 -5.51 7.84 -20.98
CA ARG A 93 -5.22 9.18 -21.54
C ARG A 93 -6.49 9.96 -21.91
N THR A 94 -7.54 9.26 -22.33
CA THR A 94 -8.81 9.87 -22.73
C THR A 94 -9.61 10.41 -21.54
N ALA A 95 -9.49 9.79 -20.36
CA ALA A 95 -10.12 10.28 -19.13
C ALA A 95 -9.52 11.63 -18.65
N CYS A 96 -8.26 11.93 -18.99
CA CYS A 96 -7.62 13.19 -18.64
C CYS A 96 -7.89 14.34 -19.63
N SER A 97 -8.44 14.08 -20.84
CA SER A 97 -8.63 15.11 -21.87
C SER A 97 -9.95 15.86 -21.79
N SER A 98 -10.87 15.52 -20.88
CA SER A 98 -12.06 16.35 -20.62
C SER A 98 -11.70 17.53 -19.72
N ALA A 99 -10.79 18.39 -20.19
CA ALA A 99 -10.36 19.64 -19.55
C ALA A 99 -11.42 20.76 -19.65
N SER A 100 -12.70 20.42 -19.67
CA SER A 100 -13.82 21.37 -19.83
C SER A 100 -14.77 21.43 -18.63
N LEU A 101 -14.36 20.94 -17.46
CA LEU A 101 -15.13 21.12 -16.23
C LEU A 101 -14.31 21.91 -15.20
N SER A 102 -14.94 22.97 -14.70
CA SER A 102 -14.46 23.98 -13.75
C SER A 102 -13.61 23.42 -12.60
N PRO A 103 -12.64 24.19 -12.06
CA PRO A 103 -11.83 23.82 -10.89
C PRO A 103 -12.65 23.50 -9.63
N ASP A 104 -13.93 23.87 -9.58
CA ASP A 104 -14.80 23.66 -8.42
C ASP A 104 -15.59 22.33 -8.45
N THR A 105 -15.42 21.48 -9.48
CA THR A 105 -16.10 20.16 -9.57
C THR A 105 -15.19 18.94 -9.38
N ASP A 106 -13.97 19.11 -8.88
CA ASP A 106 -12.98 18.04 -8.65
C ASP A 106 -13.39 16.98 -7.62
N ASN A 107 -14.55 17.12 -6.97
CA ASN A 107 -14.96 16.30 -5.83
C ASN A 107 -16.17 15.37 -6.07
N LYS A 108 -16.57 15.07 -7.33
CA LYS A 108 -17.80 14.27 -7.56
C LYS A 108 -17.76 13.04 -8.45
N TYR A 109 -16.67 12.73 -9.13
CA TYR A 109 -16.59 11.47 -9.89
C TYR A 109 -15.32 10.69 -9.53
N LYS A 110 -15.43 9.85 -8.49
CA LYS A 110 -14.67 8.60 -8.43
C LYS A 110 -15.17 7.73 -9.58
N ASP A 111 -14.73 8.04 -10.80
CA ASP A 111 -15.17 7.37 -12.01
C ASP A 111 -14.77 5.89 -11.92
N PRO A 112 -15.73 4.97 -11.76
CA PRO A 112 -15.43 3.57 -11.56
C PRO A 112 -14.98 2.92 -12.90
N THR A 113 -14.99 3.66 -14.01
CA THR A 113 -14.41 3.28 -15.31
C THR A 113 -12.95 2.84 -15.19
N LYS A 114 -12.14 3.50 -14.35
CA LYS A 114 -10.75 3.06 -14.12
C LYS A 114 -10.67 1.66 -13.53
N VAL A 115 -11.51 1.38 -12.53
CA VAL A 115 -11.61 0.04 -11.91
C VAL A 115 -12.11 -0.97 -12.94
N GLN A 116 -13.03 -0.57 -13.81
CA GLN A 116 -13.60 -1.43 -14.86
C GLN A 116 -12.52 -1.83 -15.87
N ILE A 117 -11.79 -0.86 -16.42
CA ILE A 117 -10.72 -1.10 -17.41
C ILE A 117 -9.64 -2.00 -16.81
N LEU A 118 -9.20 -1.71 -15.58
CA LEU A 118 -8.20 -2.53 -14.90
C LEU A 118 -8.68 -3.97 -14.69
N GLN A 119 -9.94 -4.15 -14.32
CA GLN A 119 -10.54 -5.48 -14.15
C GLN A 119 -10.69 -6.21 -15.49
N MET A 120 -11.03 -5.51 -16.57
CA MET A 120 -11.06 -6.08 -17.93
C MET A 120 -9.66 -6.53 -18.36
N ALA A 121 -8.62 -5.75 -18.07
CA ALA A 121 -7.24 -6.13 -18.38
C ALA A 121 -6.79 -7.39 -17.61
N GLU A 122 -7.11 -7.48 -16.31
CA GLU A 122 -6.87 -8.68 -15.49
C GLU A 122 -7.65 -9.92 -16.00
N GLN A 123 -8.93 -9.76 -16.32
CA GLN A 123 -9.79 -10.88 -16.77
C GLN A 123 -9.45 -11.34 -18.19
N GLY A 124 -8.98 -10.43 -19.05
CA GLY A 124 -8.62 -10.71 -20.43
C GLY A 124 -7.15 -11.13 -20.63
N ALA A 125 -6.32 -11.07 -19.59
CA ALA A 125 -4.91 -11.45 -19.66
C ALA A 125 -4.76 -12.97 -19.88
N ASN A 126 -4.27 -13.36 -21.06
CA ASN A 126 -3.88 -14.73 -21.35
C ASN A 126 -2.52 -14.74 -22.07
N TYR A 127 -1.46 -15.02 -21.30
CA TYR A 127 -0.09 -15.02 -21.80
C TYR A 127 0.53 -16.41 -21.88
N SER A 128 -0.24 -17.48 -21.58
CA SER A 128 0.30 -18.79 -21.24
C SER A 128 1.24 -19.38 -22.29
N LYS A 129 0.80 -19.43 -23.55
CA LYS A 129 1.61 -19.96 -24.66
C LYS A 129 2.93 -19.19 -24.83
N ARG A 130 2.86 -17.85 -24.75
CA ARG A 130 4.02 -16.99 -24.93
C ARG A 130 4.99 -17.11 -23.76
N LEU A 131 4.49 -17.17 -22.52
CA LEU A 131 5.30 -17.36 -21.33
C LEU A 131 6.00 -18.73 -21.30
N GLN A 132 5.35 -19.79 -21.79
CA GLN A 132 5.98 -21.12 -21.96
C GLN A 132 7.16 -21.04 -22.93
N GLU A 133 6.99 -20.39 -24.09
CA GLU A 133 8.07 -20.17 -25.05
C GLU A 133 9.23 -19.34 -24.47
N LEU A 134 8.92 -18.25 -23.75
CA LEU A 134 9.94 -17.41 -23.11
C LEU A 134 10.69 -18.16 -21.99
N THR A 135 10.00 -19.03 -21.25
CA THR A 135 10.61 -19.90 -20.24
C THR A 135 11.61 -20.84 -20.90
N ARG A 136 11.21 -21.56 -21.96
CA ARG A 136 12.09 -22.46 -22.72
C ARG A 136 13.31 -21.74 -23.29
N ARG A 137 13.13 -20.53 -23.83
CA ARG A 137 14.24 -19.70 -24.32
C ARG A 137 15.22 -19.34 -23.21
N THR A 138 14.71 -18.97 -22.04
CA THR A 138 15.54 -18.65 -20.88
C THR A 138 16.38 -19.85 -20.46
N GLU A 139 15.79 -21.04 -20.39
CA GLU A 139 16.49 -22.29 -20.06
C GLU A 139 17.57 -22.65 -21.09
N LEU A 140 17.33 -22.41 -22.38
CA LEU A 140 18.30 -22.69 -23.45
C LEU A 140 19.49 -21.70 -23.46
N ILE A 141 19.26 -20.44 -23.07
CA ILE A 141 20.29 -19.38 -23.12
C ILE A 141 21.11 -19.33 -21.81
N ALA A 142 20.47 -19.63 -20.68
CA ALA A 142 21.11 -19.53 -19.38
C ALA A 142 22.15 -20.64 -19.15
N GLN A 143 23.29 -20.29 -18.56
CA GLN A 143 24.24 -21.27 -18.02
C GLN A 143 23.88 -21.70 -16.60
N ASN A 144 23.22 -20.81 -15.85
CA ASN A 144 22.69 -21.06 -14.52
C ASN A 144 21.27 -20.50 -14.46
N SER A 145 20.32 -21.32 -14.07
CA SER A 145 18.94 -20.90 -13.89
C SER A 145 18.39 -21.39 -12.55
N PHE A 146 17.48 -20.60 -11.98
CA PHE A 146 16.79 -20.96 -10.75
C PHE A 146 15.41 -20.31 -10.72
N LYS A 147 14.46 -21.00 -10.07
CA LYS A 147 13.09 -20.50 -9.92
C LYS A 147 12.97 -19.69 -8.64
N VAL A 148 12.20 -18.62 -8.69
CA VAL A 148 11.82 -17.81 -7.53
C VAL A 148 10.32 -17.58 -7.49
N GLN A 149 9.74 -17.51 -6.30
CA GLN A 149 8.32 -17.32 -6.07
C GLN A 149 8.07 -16.06 -5.23
N CYS A 150 7.11 -15.27 -5.69
CA CYS A 150 6.54 -14.17 -4.93
C CYS A 150 5.46 -14.72 -3.98
N PRO A 151 5.56 -14.54 -2.65
CA PRO A 151 4.56 -15.06 -1.72
C PRO A 151 3.26 -14.24 -1.74
N TRP A 152 3.32 -12.98 -2.18
CA TRP A 152 2.17 -12.07 -2.20
C TRP A 152 2.03 -11.30 -3.51
N ARG A 153 2.54 -10.07 -3.61
CA ARG A 153 2.42 -9.22 -4.80
C ARG A 153 3.74 -8.58 -5.16
N ILE A 154 3.98 -8.34 -6.45
CA ILE A 154 5.18 -7.66 -6.93
C ILE A 154 4.84 -6.60 -7.98
N ARG A 155 5.61 -5.50 -7.95
CA ARG A 155 5.57 -4.40 -8.91
C ARG A 155 6.98 -3.89 -9.17
N VAL A 156 7.50 -4.15 -10.36
CA VAL A 156 8.89 -3.83 -10.73
C VAL A 156 8.94 -3.13 -12.08
N GLY A 157 9.77 -2.10 -12.19
CA GLY A 157 10.34 -1.65 -13.47
C GLY A 157 9.42 -0.92 -14.44
N GLY A 158 8.20 -0.50 -14.06
CA GLY A 158 7.35 0.28 -14.95
C GLY A 158 7.69 1.77 -14.98
N HIS A 159 7.38 2.41 -16.11
CA HIS A 159 7.32 3.86 -16.19
C HIS A 159 6.18 4.39 -15.31
N ARG A 160 6.25 5.65 -14.89
CA ARG A 160 5.05 6.32 -14.34
C ARG A 160 3.98 6.31 -15.43
N GLY A 161 2.93 5.54 -15.20
CA GLY A 161 1.75 5.54 -16.04
C GLY A 161 0.94 6.83 -15.87
N PRO A 162 -0.24 6.91 -16.51
CA PRO A 162 -1.22 7.95 -16.24
C PRO A 162 -1.45 8.14 -14.74
N GLU A 163 -1.64 9.38 -14.29
CA GLU A 163 -1.80 9.75 -12.87
C GLU A 163 -0.59 9.44 -11.97
N SER A 164 0.62 9.34 -12.53
CA SER A 164 1.87 9.04 -11.78
C SER A 164 1.87 7.69 -11.04
N ILE A 165 1.04 6.75 -11.47
CA ILE A 165 0.99 5.40 -10.89
C ILE A 165 2.15 4.56 -11.43
N LEU A 166 2.88 3.90 -10.54
CA LEU A 166 3.93 2.95 -10.93
C LEU A 166 3.29 1.64 -11.37
N LEU A 167 3.46 1.30 -12.64
CA LEU A 167 3.01 0.03 -13.23
C LEU A 167 4.11 -1.05 -13.11
N PRO A 168 3.78 -2.33 -13.30
CA PRO A 168 4.77 -3.32 -13.69
C PRO A 168 5.45 -2.92 -15.01
N ALA A 169 6.66 -3.41 -15.24
CA ALA A 169 7.29 -3.36 -16.56
C ALA A 169 6.51 -4.29 -17.48
N PHE A 170 6.17 -3.80 -18.67
CA PHE A 170 5.53 -4.57 -19.71
C PHE A 170 6.46 -4.60 -20.92
N ASP A 171 6.57 -5.76 -21.57
CA ASP A 171 7.27 -5.86 -22.84
C ASP A 171 6.45 -5.24 -23.99
N ALA A 172 6.96 -5.31 -25.21
CA ALA A 172 6.29 -4.74 -26.38
C ALA A 172 4.90 -5.33 -26.66
N LEU A 173 4.59 -6.52 -26.11
CA LEU A 173 3.29 -7.19 -26.26
C LEU A 173 2.37 -6.94 -25.05
N GLY A 174 2.81 -6.18 -24.06
CA GLY A 174 2.03 -5.96 -22.84
C GLY A 174 2.14 -7.11 -21.84
N ILE A 175 3.19 -7.93 -21.92
CA ILE A 175 3.42 -9.02 -20.96
C ILE A 175 4.27 -8.49 -19.80
N PRO A 176 3.80 -8.64 -18.55
CA PRO A 176 4.53 -8.14 -17.40
C PRO A 176 5.76 -9.01 -17.10
N TYR A 177 6.88 -8.37 -16.77
CA TYR A 177 8.15 -9.06 -16.50
C TYR A 177 9.02 -8.27 -15.51
N ILE A 178 10.13 -8.89 -15.07
CA ILE A 178 11.19 -8.22 -14.33
C ILE A 178 12.35 -7.96 -15.30
N PRO A 179 12.69 -6.68 -15.57
CA PRO A 179 13.81 -6.37 -16.44
C PRO A 179 15.14 -6.89 -15.90
N SER A 180 15.99 -7.39 -16.80
CA SER A 180 17.38 -7.80 -16.55
C SER A 180 18.20 -6.70 -15.88
N SER A 181 17.97 -5.43 -16.25
CA SER A 181 18.58 -4.27 -15.60
C SER A 181 18.19 -4.15 -14.12
N THR A 182 16.96 -4.52 -13.77
CA THR A 182 16.50 -4.55 -12.37
C THR A 182 17.15 -5.69 -11.61
N LEU A 183 17.21 -6.90 -12.19
CA LEU A 183 17.91 -8.04 -11.57
C LEU A 183 19.39 -7.72 -11.32
N ARG A 184 20.06 -7.13 -12.31
CA ARG A 184 21.43 -6.64 -12.17
C ARG A 184 21.55 -5.61 -11.05
N GLY A 185 20.62 -4.65 -10.98
CA GLY A 185 20.60 -3.63 -9.92
C GLY A 185 20.43 -4.21 -8.52
N VAL A 186 19.59 -5.24 -8.37
CA VAL A 186 19.39 -5.96 -7.11
C VAL A 186 20.67 -6.66 -6.68
N ALA A 187 21.28 -7.45 -7.58
CA ALA A 187 22.53 -8.15 -7.28
C ALA A 187 23.67 -7.17 -6.97
N ARG A 188 23.79 -6.07 -7.74
CA ARG A 188 24.76 -4.99 -7.52
C ARG A 188 24.61 -4.37 -6.14
N THR A 189 23.38 -4.00 -5.76
CA THR A 189 23.07 -3.39 -4.47
C THR A 189 23.39 -4.33 -3.31
N GLN A 190 23.07 -5.63 -3.47
CA GLN A 190 23.39 -6.62 -2.44
C GLN A 190 24.91 -6.81 -2.29
N ALA A 191 25.65 -6.83 -3.39
CA ALA A 191 27.11 -6.92 -3.37
C ALA A 191 27.75 -5.73 -2.64
N ILE A 192 27.29 -4.51 -2.94
CA ILE A 192 27.76 -3.28 -2.26
C ILE A 192 27.51 -3.38 -0.76
N ARG A 193 26.30 -3.76 -0.34
CA ARG A 193 25.94 -3.90 1.08
C ARG A 193 26.80 -4.95 1.80
N GLU A 194 27.06 -6.07 1.14
CA GLU A 194 27.90 -7.14 1.69
C GLU A 194 29.35 -6.66 1.91
N ILE A 195 29.93 -5.95 0.94
CA ILE A 195 31.28 -5.37 1.05
C ILE A 195 31.34 -4.28 2.12
N MET A 196 30.34 -3.38 2.17
CA MET A 196 30.25 -2.36 3.22
C MET A 196 30.26 -2.99 4.61
N ALA A 197 29.50 -4.07 4.81
CA ALA A 197 29.43 -4.76 6.09
C ALA A 197 30.74 -5.50 6.45
N GLN A 198 31.38 -6.15 5.48
CA GLN A 198 32.61 -6.93 5.72
C GLN A 198 33.83 -6.04 5.95
N GLN A 199 33.92 -4.90 5.27
CA GLN A 199 35.10 -4.04 5.26
C GLN A 199 34.91 -2.71 5.99
N ASN A 200 33.72 -2.46 6.57
CA ASN A 200 33.37 -1.21 7.24
C ASN A 200 33.67 0.04 6.39
N THR A 201 33.28 -0.02 5.11
CA THR A 201 33.54 1.05 4.13
C THR A 201 32.24 1.75 3.71
N ASP A 202 32.37 2.93 3.11
CA ASP A 202 31.24 3.65 2.53
C ASP A 202 30.76 3.02 1.21
N TRP A 203 29.57 3.45 0.77
CA TRP A 203 28.93 2.99 -0.47
C TRP A 203 29.81 3.21 -1.70
N LYS A 204 30.45 4.39 -1.80
CA LYS A 204 31.21 4.81 -2.97
C LYS A 204 32.44 3.92 -3.18
N ASN A 205 33.14 3.56 -2.10
CA ASN A 205 34.30 2.68 -2.18
C ASN A 205 33.89 1.22 -2.41
N ALA A 206 32.82 0.75 -1.77
CA ALA A 206 32.27 -0.58 -2.04
C ALA A 206 31.82 -0.74 -3.51
N GLU A 207 31.21 0.30 -4.09
CA GLU A 207 30.79 0.32 -5.49
C GLU A 207 31.97 0.20 -6.48
N LYS A 208 33.14 0.76 -6.15
CA LYS A 208 34.34 0.59 -6.98
C LYS A 208 34.85 -0.85 -6.96
N GLN A 209 34.77 -1.53 -5.82
CA GLN A 209 35.27 -2.89 -5.67
C GLN A 209 34.46 -3.91 -6.48
N ILE A 210 33.15 -3.70 -6.62
CA ILE A 210 32.29 -4.63 -7.38
C ILE A 210 32.47 -4.53 -8.90
N ALA A 211 33.31 -3.62 -9.40
CA ALA A 211 33.58 -3.44 -10.84
C ALA A 211 34.06 -4.73 -11.51
N ALA A 212 34.82 -5.57 -10.79
CA ALA A 212 35.30 -6.86 -11.29
C ALA A 212 34.16 -7.82 -11.72
N TRP A 213 32.95 -7.69 -11.15
CA TRP A 213 31.78 -8.49 -11.51
C TRP A 213 30.83 -7.74 -12.45
N PHE A 214 30.50 -6.49 -12.10
CA PHE A 214 29.43 -5.74 -12.75
C PHE A 214 29.91 -4.74 -13.81
N GLY A 215 31.20 -4.47 -13.92
CA GLY A 215 31.75 -3.46 -14.81
C GLY A 215 31.60 -2.03 -14.27
N SER A 216 32.59 -1.17 -14.56
CA SER A 216 32.54 0.27 -14.31
C SER A 216 33.31 1.06 -15.35
N VAL A 217 32.77 2.17 -15.85
CA VAL A 217 33.50 3.08 -16.75
C VAL A 217 34.57 3.90 -16.02
N GLU A 218 34.49 3.99 -14.68
CA GLU A 218 35.40 4.78 -13.85
C GLU A 218 36.64 4.00 -13.37
N THR A 219 36.74 2.71 -13.73
CA THR A 219 37.89 1.89 -13.33
C THR A 219 39.07 2.05 -14.28
N ASN A 220 40.28 2.11 -13.70
CA ASN A 220 41.53 2.14 -14.45
C ASN A 220 41.92 0.76 -15.00
N ASN A 221 41.31 -0.32 -14.49
CA ASN A 221 41.54 -1.67 -15.00
C ASN A 221 40.65 -1.92 -16.24
N LYS A 222 41.25 -1.90 -17.43
CA LYS A 222 40.53 -2.18 -18.70
C LYS A 222 39.73 -3.50 -18.66
N LYS A 223 40.18 -4.51 -17.88
CA LYS A 223 39.47 -5.80 -17.75
C LYS A 223 38.13 -5.66 -17.01
N ASP A 224 37.95 -4.64 -16.19
CA ASP A 224 36.77 -4.44 -15.33
C ASP A 224 35.83 -3.36 -15.85
N GLN A 225 36.02 -2.89 -17.09
CA GLN A 225 35.12 -1.90 -17.70
C GLN A 225 33.80 -2.51 -18.14
N ALA A 226 33.83 -3.75 -18.64
CA ALA A 226 32.64 -4.49 -19.05
C ALA A 226 32.24 -5.52 -17.98
N GLY A 227 30.95 -5.60 -17.68
CA GLY A 227 30.41 -6.59 -16.74
C GLY A 227 30.66 -8.03 -17.21
N LYS A 228 30.84 -8.94 -16.25
CA LYS A 228 31.20 -10.34 -16.49
C LYS A 228 30.02 -11.30 -16.56
N VAL A 229 28.84 -10.84 -16.10
CA VAL A 229 27.61 -11.64 -16.06
C VAL A 229 26.50 -10.93 -16.83
N VAL A 230 25.83 -11.70 -17.70
CA VAL A 230 24.63 -11.31 -18.42
C VAL A 230 23.42 -11.80 -17.64
N PHE A 231 22.52 -10.86 -17.33
CA PHE A 231 21.22 -11.14 -16.72
C PHE A 231 20.19 -11.22 -17.84
N LEU A 232 19.37 -12.26 -17.86
CA LEU A 232 18.22 -12.36 -18.76
C LEU A 232 16.98 -11.71 -18.13
N ASP A 233 16.06 -11.24 -18.96
CA ASP A 233 14.77 -10.76 -18.48
C ASP A 233 13.99 -11.92 -17.86
N ALA A 234 13.37 -11.68 -16.70
CA ALA A 234 12.64 -12.72 -15.98
C ALA A 234 11.14 -12.57 -16.21
N TYR A 235 10.61 -13.47 -17.02
CA TYR A 235 9.18 -13.60 -17.25
C TYR A 235 8.54 -14.57 -16.24
N PRO A 236 7.28 -14.34 -15.87
CA PRO A 236 6.51 -15.28 -15.08
C PRO A 236 6.32 -16.62 -15.81
N LEU A 237 6.15 -17.71 -15.07
CA LEU A 237 5.85 -19.02 -15.65
C LEU A 237 4.44 -19.07 -16.24
N GLY A 238 4.26 -19.82 -17.33
CA GLY A 238 3.10 -19.69 -18.23
C GLY A 238 1.75 -20.23 -17.76
N ASP A 239 1.68 -20.92 -16.62
CA ASP A 239 0.45 -21.63 -16.24
C ASP A 239 -0.46 -20.82 -15.29
N GLN A 240 -0.25 -19.50 -15.21
CA GLN A 240 -0.87 -18.66 -14.18
C GLN A 240 -1.49 -17.38 -14.78
N ASN A 241 -2.72 -17.07 -14.37
CA ASN A 241 -3.24 -15.71 -14.55
C ASN A 241 -2.63 -14.82 -13.45
N ILE A 242 -1.51 -14.19 -13.80
CA ILE A 242 -0.62 -13.50 -12.87
C ILE A 242 -0.98 -12.03 -12.65
N LEU A 243 -1.63 -11.40 -13.62
CA LEU A 243 -1.89 -9.97 -13.62
C LEU A 243 -3.10 -9.72 -12.75
N ALA A 244 -2.94 -8.94 -11.68
CA ALA A 244 -4.00 -8.71 -10.72
C ALA A 244 -4.13 -7.22 -10.39
N VAL A 245 -5.38 -6.73 -10.34
CA VAL A 245 -5.68 -5.40 -9.84
C VAL A 245 -5.45 -5.35 -8.33
N ASP A 246 -4.85 -4.29 -7.85
CA ASP A 246 -4.68 -4.04 -6.43
C ASP A 246 -4.93 -2.54 -6.16
N MET A 247 -4.96 -2.15 -4.90
CA MET A 247 -5.36 -0.80 -4.49
C MET A 247 -4.50 -0.27 -3.35
N ALA A 248 -3.95 0.92 -3.54
CA ALA A 248 -3.31 1.69 -2.48
C ALA A 248 -4.33 2.70 -1.97
N ASN A 249 -4.57 2.73 -0.67
CA ASN A 249 -5.45 3.71 -0.07
C ASN A 249 -4.67 4.50 0.98
N ASN A 250 -4.42 5.78 0.72
CA ASN A 250 -3.93 6.64 1.78
C ASN A 250 -5.11 7.04 2.66
N ILE A 251 -5.27 6.39 3.82
CA ILE A 251 -6.43 6.61 4.70
C ILE A 251 -6.29 7.92 5.48
N TRP A 252 -5.05 8.35 5.74
CA TRP A 252 -4.75 9.52 6.54
C TRP A 252 -3.43 10.16 6.08
N GLN A 253 -3.24 11.44 6.38
CA GLN A 253 -1.98 12.14 6.15
C GLN A 253 -1.67 13.10 7.29
N TRP A 254 -0.39 13.43 7.50
CA TRP A 254 -0.02 14.55 8.36
C TRP A 254 -0.40 15.86 7.68
N ASP A 255 -1.11 16.72 8.41
CA ASP A 255 -1.42 18.09 8.02
C ASP A 255 -1.26 19.00 9.25
N ASN A 256 -0.35 19.97 9.16
CA ASN A 256 0.02 20.85 10.26
C ASN A 256 0.26 20.11 11.58
N ASN A 257 1.12 19.07 11.56
CA ASN A 257 1.45 18.24 12.73
C ASN A 257 0.27 17.48 13.35
N SER A 258 -0.84 17.33 12.62
CA SER A 258 -2.01 16.56 13.05
C SER A 258 -2.41 15.53 11.99
N PRO A 259 -2.82 14.31 12.37
CA PRO A 259 -3.32 13.33 11.41
C PRO A 259 -4.72 13.72 10.91
N LYS A 260 -4.87 13.87 9.59
CA LYS A 260 -6.17 14.06 8.93
C LYS A 260 -6.56 12.82 8.13
N TYR A 261 -7.81 12.39 8.29
CA TYR A 261 -8.37 11.22 7.59
C TYR A 261 -9.05 11.65 6.30
N SER A 262 -8.51 11.23 5.16
CA SER A 262 -9.09 11.48 3.83
C SER A 262 -8.76 10.30 2.92
N PRO A 263 -9.60 9.24 2.92
CA PRO A 263 -9.34 8.04 2.13
C PRO A 263 -9.22 8.34 0.64
N ASN A 264 -8.04 8.08 0.08
CA ASN A 264 -7.74 8.23 -1.33
C ASN A 264 -7.38 6.86 -1.98
N PRO A 265 -8.39 6.05 -2.38
CA PRO A 265 -8.17 4.75 -2.99
C PRO A 265 -7.71 4.88 -4.44
N ASN A 266 -6.57 4.28 -4.77
CA ASN A 266 -5.90 4.32 -6.05
C ASN A 266 -5.69 2.89 -6.57
N PRO A 267 -6.49 2.43 -7.55
CA PRO A 267 -6.31 1.10 -8.14
C PRO A 267 -5.14 1.08 -9.14
N PHE A 268 -4.42 -0.04 -9.19
CA PHE A 268 -3.26 -0.26 -10.05
C PHE A 268 -3.07 -1.74 -10.41
N LEU A 269 -2.20 -2.05 -11.37
CA LEU A 269 -1.83 -3.43 -11.74
C LEU A 269 -0.63 -3.94 -10.94
N SER A 270 -0.68 -5.21 -10.58
CA SER A 270 0.37 -5.95 -9.87
C SER A 270 0.48 -7.36 -10.41
N LEU A 271 1.54 -8.07 -10.03
CA LEU A 271 1.62 -9.52 -10.23
C LEU A 271 1.36 -10.23 -8.90
N GLU A 272 0.35 -11.09 -8.84
CA GLU A 272 -0.04 -11.82 -7.63
C GLU A 272 0.53 -13.25 -7.66
N LYS A 273 1.19 -13.65 -6.57
CA LYS A 273 1.74 -15.00 -6.31
C LYS A 273 2.55 -15.62 -7.47
N SER A 274 3.18 -14.77 -8.27
CA SER A 274 3.89 -15.16 -9.50
C SER A 274 5.19 -15.90 -9.20
N MET A 275 5.47 -16.90 -10.04
CA MET A 275 6.76 -17.60 -10.08
C MET A 275 7.53 -17.18 -11.33
N PHE A 276 8.84 -17.01 -11.22
CA PHE A 276 9.73 -16.58 -12.29
C PHE A 276 10.87 -17.56 -12.47
N MET A 277 11.33 -17.73 -13.72
CA MET A 277 12.61 -18.32 -14.03
C MET A 277 13.67 -17.22 -14.16
N ILE A 278 14.72 -17.28 -13.34
CA ILE A 278 15.87 -16.38 -13.44
C ILE A 278 16.95 -17.08 -14.25
N GLY A 279 17.45 -16.43 -15.30
CA GLY A 279 18.54 -16.93 -16.14
C GLY A 279 19.78 -16.03 -16.07
N LEU A 280 20.94 -16.63 -15.80
CA LEU A 280 22.24 -15.98 -15.79
C LEU A 280 23.20 -16.72 -16.72
N ARG A 281 24.11 -15.99 -17.35
CA ARG A 281 25.24 -16.56 -18.09
C ARG A 281 26.46 -15.66 -18.02
N LEU A 282 27.64 -16.22 -18.22
CA LEU A 282 28.85 -15.42 -18.39
C LEU A 282 28.78 -14.59 -19.68
N ALA A 283 29.32 -13.38 -19.60
CA ALA A 283 29.59 -12.57 -20.78
C ALA A 283 30.73 -13.20 -21.59
N SER A 284 30.80 -12.92 -22.89
CA SER A 284 31.79 -13.52 -23.80
C SER A 284 33.25 -13.24 -23.39
N ASN A 285 33.49 -12.19 -22.60
CA ASN A 285 34.79 -11.79 -22.06
C ASN A 285 35.13 -12.45 -20.70
N CYS A 286 34.36 -13.44 -20.24
CA CYS A 286 34.57 -14.13 -18.97
C CYS A 286 34.32 -15.64 -19.10
N GLN A 287 35.19 -16.45 -18.51
CA GLN A 287 35.04 -17.92 -18.41
C GLN A 287 35.05 -18.41 -16.96
N ASP A 288 35.17 -17.49 -16.00
CA ASP A 288 35.26 -17.81 -14.58
C ASP A 288 33.87 -18.11 -14.01
N LYS A 289 33.65 -19.37 -13.66
CA LYS A 289 32.37 -19.85 -13.11
C LYS A 289 32.14 -19.38 -11.67
N GLU A 290 33.19 -19.05 -10.92
CA GLU A 290 33.05 -18.57 -9.54
C GLU A 290 32.41 -17.18 -9.51
N ILE A 291 32.75 -16.33 -10.48
CA ILE A 291 32.08 -15.03 -10.69
C ILE A 291 30.57 -15.20 -10.91
N LEU A 292 30.17 -16.18 -11.73
CA LEU A 292 28.76 -16.44 -12.00
C LEU A 292 28.02 -16.90 -10.74
N GLU A 293 28.62 -17.80 -9.97
CA GLU A 293 28.03 -18.31 -8.74
C GLU A 293 27.94 -17.23 -7.65
N GLN A 294 28.98 -16.40 -7.47
CA GLN A 294 28.94 -15.29 -6.52
C GLN A 294 27.83 -14.28 -6.87
N VAL A 295 27.69 -13.93 -8.15
CA VAL A 295 26.61 -13.02 -8.61
C VAL A 295 25.24 -13.64 -8.40
N LYS A 296 25.09 -14.95 -8.61
CA LYS A 296 23.86 -15.68 -8.30
C LYS A 296 23.52 -15.60 -6.81
N GLN A 297 24.49 -15.80 -5.92
CA GLN A 297 24.27 -15.70 -4.47
C GLN A 297 23.85 -14.29 -4.04
N TRP A 298 24.51 -13.24 -4.56
CA TRP A 298 24.07 -11.86 -4.34
C TRP A 298 22.66 -11.60 -4.89
N LEU A 299 22.33 -12.14 -6.06
CA LEU A 299 20.99 -12.00 -6.63
C LEU A 299 19.94 -12.68 -5.75
N ILE A 300 20.17 -13.90 -5.28
CA ILE A 300 19.25 -14.63 -4.39
C ILE A 300 19.00 -13.83 -3.11
N LYS A 301 20.06 -13.41 -2.42
CA LYS A 301 19.94 -12.61 -1.18
C LYS A 301 19.21 -11.29 -1.42
N GLY A 302 19.51 -10.60 -2.53
CA GLY A 302 18.87 -9.34 -2.90
C GLY A 302 17.38 -9.50 -3.24
N LEU A 303 17.02 -10.57 -3.96
CA LEU A 303 15.62 -10.91 -4.28
C LEU A 303 14.82 -11.26 -3.02
N GLN A 304 15.44 -11.96 -2.06
CA GLN A 304 14.85 -12.24 -0.75
C GLN A 304 14.67 -10.99 0.10
N ALA A 305 15.54 -9.98 -0.03
CA ALA A 305 15.35 -8.67 0.62
C ALA A 305 14.18 -7.90 -0.02
N GLY A 306 14.03 -8.02 -1.34
CA GLY A 306 12.87 -7.59 -2.10
C GLY A 306 13.20 -6.62 -3.23
N VAL A 307 12.39 -6.63 -4.29
CA VAL A 307 12.60 -5.88 -5.53
C VAL A 307 11.39 -5.02 -5.89
N GLY A 308 11.65 -3.84 -6.44
CA GLY A 308 10.61 -2.92 -6.92
C GLY A 308 10.09 -1.98 -5.85
N SER A 309 8.78 -1.72 -5.85
CA SER A 309 8.16 -0.70 -4.99
C SER A 309 7.44 -1.29 -3.78
N GLN A 310 7.36 -0.50 -2.70
CA GLN A 310 6.64 -0.85 -1.46
C GLN A 310 7.15 -2.11 -0.75
N VAL A 311 8.46 -2.37 -0.84
CA VAL A 311 9.11 -3.56 -0.27
C VAL A 311 8.92 -3.67 1.26
N ASN A 312 9.02 -2.55 2.01
CA ASN A 312 8.74 -2.54 3.45
C ASN A 312 7.29 -2.92 3.82
N THR A 313 6.39 -2.99 2.84
CA THR A 313 4.98 -3.34 3.03
C THR A 313 4.67 -4.72 2.45
N GLY A 314 5.69 -5.52 2.16
CA GLY A 314 5.56 -6.93 1.75
C GLY A 314 5.53 -7.15 0.24
N TYR A 315 5.59 -6.11 -0.59
CA TYR A 315 5.68 -6.29 -2.04
C TYR A 315 7.08 -6.75 -2.45
N GLY A 316 7.14 -7.49 -3.56
CA GLY A 316 8.39 -7.70 -4.29
C GLY A 316 9.38 -8.64 -3.64
N GLN A 317 8.99 -9.34 -2.57
CA GLN A 317 9.79 -10.44 -2.05
C GLN A 317 9.80 -11.58 -3.06
N LEU A 318 10.97 -12.14 -3.35
CA LEU A 318 11.13 -13.31 -4.20
C LEU A 318 12.01 -14.32 -3.48
N ASN A 319 11.43 -15.47 -3.14
CA ASN A 319 12.14 -16.56 -2.46
C ASN A 319 12.47 -17.66 -3.47
N PRO A 320 13.63 -18.33 -3.40
CA PRO A 320 13.90 -19.46 -4.27
C PRO A 320 12.86 -20.58 -4.10
N ALA A 321 12.41 -21.16 -5.21
CA ALA A 321 11.41 -22.22 -5.20
C ALA A 321 11.95 -23.48 -4.49
N GLY A 322 11.09 -24.19 -3.75
CA GLY A 322 11.46 -25.43 -3.06
C GLY A 322 12.20 -25.25 -1.72
N ILE A 323 12.61 -24.04 -1.36
CA ILE A 323 13.22 -23.76 -0.03
C ILE A 323 12.17 -23.76 1.11
N GLY A 324 10.88 -23.89 0.78
CA GLY A 324 9.79 -23.87 1.76
C GLY A 324 9.70 -22.54 2.51
N ASN A 325 9.01 -22.53 3.65
CA ASN A 325 8.96 -21.37 4.55
C ASN A 325 10.25 -21.22 5.37
N HIS A 326 11.42 -21.35 4.75
CA HIS A 326 12.68 -21.14 5.45
C HIS A 326 12.71 -19.73 6.02
N LYS A 327 13.04 -19.64 7.30
CA LYS A 327 13.14 -18.39 8.03
C LYS A 327 14.36 -17.61 7.52
N PRO A 328 14.19 -16.48 6.81
CA PRO A 328 15.34 -15.70 6.38
C PRO A 328 16.09 -15.15 7.60
N GLU A 329 17.40 -14.93 7.50
CA GLU A 329 18.21 -14.35 8.59
C GLU A 329 17.70 -12.99 9.06
N SER A 330 17.02 -12.25 8.18
CA SER A 330 16.41 -10.97 8.52
C SER A 330 15.14 -11.12 9.37
N GLU A 331 14.49 -12.28 9.41
CA GLU A 331 13.28 -12.50 10.21
C GLU A 331 13.62 -12.63 11.71
N PHE A 332 13.08 -11.72 12.51
CA PHE A 332 13.29 -11.71 13.96
C PHE A 332 12.04 -12.04 14.79
N PHE A 333 10.87 -12.07 14.16
CA PHE A 333 9.61 -12.42 14.81
C PHE A 333 8.60 -12.99 13.82
N ARG A 334 7.83 -13.99 14.27
CA ARG A 334 6.74 -14.61 13.53
C ARG A 334 5.55 -14.85 14.43
N VAL A 335 4.35 -14.67 13.90
CA VAL A 335 3.09 -14.97 14.58
C VAL A 335 2.08 -15.51 13.56
N GLU A 336 1.59 -16.72 13.82
CA GLU A 336 0.39 -17.22 13.17
C GLU A 336 -0.81 -16.45 13.71
N PHE A 337 -1.73 -16.06 12.84
CA PHE A 337 -2.86 -15.22 13.25
C PHE A 337 -4.15 -15.69 12.60
N ILE A 338 -5.25 -15.35 13.28
CA ILE A 338 -6.60 -15.45 12.77
C ILE A 338 -7.26 -14.07 12.86
N VAL A 339 -7.98 -13.68 11.81
CA VAL A 339 -8.90 -12.54 11.81
C VAL A 339 -10.33 -13.06 11.66
N LYS A 340 -11.21 -12.72 12.60
CA LYS A 340 -12.65 -13.07 12.56
C LYS A 340 -13.50 -11.82 12.43
N GLY A 341 -14.62 -11.91 11.70
CA GLY A 341 -15.59 -10.83 11.57
C GLY A 341 -15.63 -10.27 10.15
N GLN A 342 -15.53 -8.94 10.06
CA GLN A 342 -15.33 -8.25 8.79
C GLN A 342 -13.84 -8.30 8.43
N LEU A 343 -13.57 -8.98 7.32
CA LEU A 343 -12.25 -9.35 6.88
C LEU A 343 -11.46 -8.14 6.36
N ILE A 344 -10.17 -8.36 6.12
CA ILE A 344 -9.34 -7.41 5.38
C ILE A 344 -9.82 -7.43 3.93
N HIS A 345 -10.21 -6.26 3.40
CA HIS A 345 -10.58 -6.09 2.00
C HIS A 345 -9.38 -5.62 1.18
N GLY A 346 -9.18 -6.27 0.03
CA GLY A 346 -8.15 -5.88 -0.94
C GLY A 346 -8.62 -4.83 -1.91
N ARG A 347 -9.74 -5.09 -2.59
CA ARG A 347 -10.32 -4.17 -3.59
C ARG A 347 -11.83 -4.36 -3.72
N GLN A 348 -12.46 -3.41 -4.40
CA GLN A 348 -13.80 -3.60 -4.96
C GLN A 348 -13.68 -4.05 -6.41
N LYS A 349 -14.51 -5.02 -6.81
CA LYS A 349 -14.59 -5.49 -8.20
C LYS A 349 -16.03 -5.41 -8.69
N PHE A 350 -16.24 -5.16 -9.97
CA PHE A 350 -17.54 -5.28 -10.59
C PHE A 350 -17.99 -6.73 -10.63
N GLN A 351 -19.28 -6.97 -10.40
CA GLN A 351 -19.89 -8.29 -10.58
C GLN A 351 -19.84 -8.69 -12.07
N ASN A 352 -20.20 -7.75 -12.94
CA ASN A 352 -20.12 -7.90 -14.38
C ASN A 352 -19.43 -6.68 -15.00
N VAL A 353 -18.25 -6.87 -15.59
CA VAL A 353 -17.49 -5.78 -16.20
C VAL A 353 -18.15 -5.21 -17.46
N ASN A 354 -19.01 -5.98 -18.13
CA ASN A 354 -19.76 -5.52 -19.31
C ASN A 354 -21.06 -4.79 -18.91
N HIS A 355 -21.53 -5.00 -17.68
CA HIS A 355 -22.68 -4.31 -17.09
C HIS A 355 -22.28 -3.72 -15.73
N PRO A 356 -21.38 -2.72 -15.70
CA PRO A 356 -20.76 -2.22 -14.47
C PRO A 356 -21.73 -1.44 -13.56
N TYR A 357 -22.93 -1.11 -14.03
CA TYR A 357 -23.88 -0.28 -13.29
C TYR A 357 -25.24 -0.97 -13.15
N LYS A 358 -25.90 -0.69 -12.02
CA LYS A 358 -27.30 -1.06 -11.76
C LYS A 358 -28.09 0.12 -11.23
N ILE A 359 -29.39 0.12 -11.46
CA ILE A 359 -30.31 1.10 -10.89
C ILE A 359 -30.67 0.67 -9.47
N LYS A 360 -30.44 1.53 -8.49
CA LYS A 360 -30.87 1.34 -7.11
C LYS A 360 -31.52 2.62 -6.58
N ASN A 361 -32.81 2.53 -6.22
CA ASN A 361 -33.63 3.67 -5.80
C ASN A 361 -33.60 4.80 -6.84
N GLY A 362 -33.85 4.47 -8.11
CA GLY A 362 -33.86 5.43 -9.22
C GLY A 362 -32.49 6.01 -9.64
N ASN A 363 -31.42 5.66 -8.92
CA ASN A 363 -30.07 6.18 -9.20
C ASN A 363 -29.16 5.10 -9.77
N LEU A 364 -28.39 5.45 -10.80
CA LEU A 364 -27.34 4.60 -11.34
C LEU A 364 -26.21 4.45 -10.32
N LYS A 365 -25.86 3.22 -9.96
CA LYS A 365 -24.78 2.92 -9.01
C LYS A 365 -23.86 1.83 -9.55
N PRO A 366 -22.55 1.88 -9.26
CA PRO A 366 -21.64 0.79 -9.60
C PRO A 366 -22.09 -0.52 -8.96
N ASP A 367 -22.15 -1.59 -9.75
CA ASP A 367 -22.48 -2.92 -9.27
C ASP A 367 -21.22 -3.68 -8.85
N THR A 368 -20.76 -3.35 -7.64
CA THR A 368 -19.49 -3.85 -7.10
C THR A 368 -19.68 -4.78 -5.92
N ILE A 369 -18.69 -5.65 -5.71
CA ILE A 369 -18.55 -6.52 -4.54
C ILE A 369 -17.15 -6.34 -3.94
N ASN A 370 -17.07 -6.45 -2.62
CA ASN A 370 -15.80 -6.41 -1.91
C ASN A 370 -15.07 -7.74 -2.10
N HIS A 371 -13.78 -7.68 -2.40
CA HIS A 371 -12.91 -8.83 -2.45
C HIS A 371 -12.03 -8.85 -1.19
N GLY A 372 -12.23 -9.86 -0.34
CA GLY A 372 -11.35 -10.09 0.81
C GLY A 372 -9.94 -10.47 0.35
N GLU A 373 -8.92 -10.03 1.06
CA GLU A 373 -7.54 -10.44 0.84
C GLU A 373 -6.74 -10.24 2.12
N VAL A 374 -5.88 -11.21 2.47
CA VAL A 374 -4.95 -11.05 3.59
C VAL A 374 -3.76 -10.21 3.12
N ARG A 375 -3.60 -9.00 3.67
CA ARG A 375 -2.64 -8.01 3.16
C ARG A 375 -1.65 -7.58 4.24
N PRO A 376 -0.33 -7.70 4.02
CA PRO A 376 0.68 -7.17 4.94
C PRO A 376 0.54 -5.66 5.20
N VAL A 377 0.00 -4.91 4.23
CA VAL A 377 -0.31 -3.48 4.35
C VAL A 377 -1.23 -3.19 5.55
N ALA A 378 -2.20 -4.07 5.83
CA ALA A 378 -3.15 -3.88 6.90
C ALA A 378 -2.46 -3.96 8.28
N PHE A 379 -1.58 -4.95 8.47
CA PHE A 379 -0.74 -5.11 9.66
C PHE A 379 0.21 -3.94 9.84
N LYS A 380 0.91 -3.54 8.77
CA LYS A 380 1.81 -2.39 8.82
C LYS A 380 1.09 -1.12 9.23
N SER A 381 -0.09 -0.88 8.66
CA SER A 381 -0.89 0.31 8.96
C SER A 381 -1.33 0.33 10.42
N MET A 382 -1.69 -0.83 10.99
CA MET A 382 -2.10 -0.93 12.39
C MET A 382 -0.92 -0.83 13.38
N LEU A 383 0.24 -1.42 13.08
CA LEU A 383 1.45 -1.18 13.87
C LEU A 383 1.85 0.30 13.85
N ARG A 384 1.84 0.93 12.66
CA ARG A 384 2.15 2.35 12.50
C ARG A 384 1.15 3.24 13.26
N TYR A 385 -0.14 2.91 13.22
CA TYR A 385 -1.18 3.61 13.97
C TYR A 385 -0.90 3.56 15.48
N TRP A 386 -0.74 2.36 16.06
CA TRP A 386 -0.49 2.23 17.49
C TRP A 386 0.83 2.85 17.91
N PHE A 387 1.90 2.71 17.12
CA PHE A 387 3.17 3.39 17.35
C PHE A 387 2.96 4.91 17.48
N ARG A 388 2.32 5.53 16.49
CA ARG A 388 2.02 6.96 16.50
C ARG A 388 1.20 7.35 17.72
N THR A 389 0.14 6.60 18.00
CA THR A 389 -0.80 6.93 19.07
C THR A 389 -0.12 6.84 20.45
N PHE A 390 0.75 5.87 20.69
CA PHE A 390 1.56 5.81 21.92
C PHE A 390 2.61 6.92 21.99
N THR A 391 3.29 7.21 20.89
CA THR A 391 4.40 8.16 20.87
C THR A 391 3.96 9.61 20.89
N LEU A 392 2.79 9.94 20.32
CA LEU A 392 2.20 11.29 20.46
C LEU A 392 1.95 11.67 21.92
N GLY A 393 1.67 10.69 22.78
CA GLY A 393 1.48 10.91 24.22
C GLY A 393 2.74 11.35 24.97
N ILE A 394 3.92 11.19 24.38
CA ILE A 394 5.22 11.39 25.05
C ILE A 394 6.25 12.20 24.23
N LEU A 395 6.02 12.38 22.92
CA LEU A 395 6.90 13.10 21.99
C LEU A 395 6.17 14.24 21.29
N GLU A 396 6.93 15.19 20.74
CA GLU A 396 6.37 16.19 19.83
C GLU A 396 5.97 15.56 18.48
N PRO A 397 4.93 16.07 17.79
CA PRO A 397 4.48 15.51 16.51
C PRO A 397 5.56 15.43 15.42
N THR A 398 6.53 16.35 15.42
CA THR A 398 7.65 16.35 14.47
C THR A 398 8.59 15.17 14.71
N GLN A 399 8.90 14.87 15.97
CA GLN A 399 9.69 13.68 16.34
C GLN A 399 8.92 12.40 16.02
N VAL A 400 7.60 12.38 16.26
CA VAL A 400 6.77 11.22 15.89
C VAL A 400 6.84 10.96 14.39
N GLN A 401 6.69 11.99 13.55
CA GLN A 401 6.81 11.88 12.10
C GLN A 401 8.17 11.32 11.66
N GLU A 402 9.26 11.82 12.23
CA GLU A 402 10.61 11.36 11.94
C GLU A 402 10.79 9.87 12.27
N TRP A 403 10.40 9.45 13.48
CA TRP A 403 10.56 8.06 13.91
C TRP A 403 9.59 7.10 13.21
N GLU A 404 8.38 7.56 12.89
CA GLU A 404 7.43 6.80 12.08
C GLU A 404 8.01 6.50 10.68
N ASN A 405 8.70 7.47 10.08
CA ASN A 405 9.41 7.28 8.81
C ASN A 405 10.64 6.39 8.92
N LYS A 406 11.51 6.59 9.92
CA LYS A 406 12.69 5.74 10.13
C LYS A 406 12.32 4.27 10.29
N ILE A 407 11.26 3.99 11.06
CA ILE A 407 10.86 2.61 11.35
C ILE A 407 10.05 2.00 10.20
N PHE A 408 8.99 2.67 9.74
CA PHE A 408 8.03 2.08 8.80
C PHE A 408 8.29 2.48 7.33
N GLY A 409 9.15 3.46 7.08
CA GLY A 409 9.35 4.08 5.79
C GLY A 409 8.25 5.09 5.47
N GLY A 410 8.56 6.04 4.59
CA GLY A 410 7.63 7.08 4.18
C GLY A 410 8.18 7.98 3.10
N ILE A 411 7.35 8.94 2.69
CA ILE A 411 7.71 9.98 1.72
C ILE A 411 7.82 11.37 2.37
N ASN A 412 7.13 11.58 3.49
CA ASN A 412 7.04 12.86 4.20
C ASN A 412 7.43 12.64 5.67
N PRO A 413 8.32 13.45 6.26
CA PRO A 413 8.92 14.67 5.70
C PRO A 413 10.00 14.40 4.62
N SER A 414 10.66 13.26 4.67
CA SER A 414 11.70 12.82 3.74
C SER A 414 11.37 11.42 3.22
N LYS A 415 11.83 11.11 2.00
CA LYS A 415 11.75 9.76 1.46
C LYS A 415 12.73 8.85 2.21
N GLU A 416 12.20 7.94 3.00
CA GLU A 416 12.98 6.99 3.80
C GLU A 416 12.53 5.56 3.55
N TYR A 417 13.51 4.67 3.40
CA TYR A 417 13.29 3.23 3.42
C TYR A 417 13.35 2.77 4.87
N GLY A 418 12.23 2.25 5.38
CA GLY A 418 12.10 1.96 6.81
C GLY A 418 13.01 0.83 7.30
N TRP A 419 13.26 0.78 8.59
CA TRP A 419 14.01 -0.30 9.25
C TRP A 419 13.22 -1.61 9.40
N LEU A 420 11.88 -1.53 9.37
CA LEU A 420 10.99 -2.68 9.47
C LEU A 420 10.44 -3.08 8.09
N MET A 421 10.53 -4.38 7.79
CA MET A 421 9.80 -5.01 6.69
C MET A 421 8.77 -5.99 7.26
N LEU A 422 7.52 -5.88 6.77
CA LEU A 422 6.44 -6.78 7.14
C LEU A 422 6.07 -7.67 5.98
N ARG A 423 5.83 -8.94 6.26
CA ARG A 423 5.39 -9.93 5.28
C ARG A 423 4.27 -10.75 5.87
N VAL A 424 3.44 -11.31 4.99
CA VAL A 424 2.46 -12.32 5.34
C VAL A 424 2.73 -13.53 4.46
N LEU A 425 3.00 -14.66 5.09
CA LEU A 425 3.09 -15.96 4.44
C LEU A 425 1.75 -16.67 4.59
N GLU A 426 1.41 -17.51 3.61
CA GLU A 426 0.24 -18.39 3.65
C GLU A 426 -1.11 -17.68 3.89
N GLY A 427 -1.18 -16.38 3.61
CA GLY A 427 -2.39 -15.59 3.78
C GLY A 427 -3.54 -16.15 2.95
N ARG A 428 -4.61 -16.58 3.62
CA ARG A 428 -5.80 -17.16 2.97
C ARG A 428 -7.10 -16.79 3.68
N ILE A 429 -8.18 -16.83 2.91
CA ILE A 429 -9.54 -16.76 3.44
C ILE A 429 -9.97 -18.21 3.66
N THR A 430 -10.12 -18.63 4.92
CA THR A 430 -10.65 -19.96 5.24
C THR A 430 -12.15 -19.98 5.27
N GLN A 431 -12.78 -18.82 5.50
CA GLN A 431 -14.22 -18.70 5.48
C GLN A 431 -14.63 -17.31 4.98
N PRO A 432 -15.42 -17.21 3.89
CA PRO A 432 -15.85 -15.92 3.36
C PRO A 432 -16.77 -15.19 4.34
N GLU A 433 -16.91 -13.87 4.16
CA GLU A 433 -17.90 -13.09 4.90
C GLU A 433 -19.32 -13.57 4.59
N ALA A 434 -20.17 -13.56 5.61
CA ALA A 434 -21.57 -13.96 5.51
C ALA A 434 -22.33 -13.16 4.44
N GLN A 435 -22.89 -13.85 3.46
CA GLN A 435 -23.78 -13.27 2.46
C GLN A 435 -25.24 -13.32 2.94
N ASN A 436 -25.60 -14.41 3.62
CA ASN A 436 -26.94 -14.66 4.17
C ASN A 436 -26.94 -14.65 5.70
N ARG A 437 -28.13 -14.47 6.27
CA ARG A 437 -28.35 -14.36 7.73
C ARG A 437 -27.83 -15.56 8.51
N ASN A 438 -27.92 -16.75 7.93
CA ASN A 438 -27.53 -18.00 8.60
C ASN A 438 -26.05 -18.33 8.44
N ASP A 439 -25.32 -17.63 7.56
CA ASP A 439 -23.92 -17.92 7.31
C ASP A 439 -23.05 -17.66 8.55
N ASN A 440 -21.96 -18.42 8.63
CA ASN A 440 -20.96 -18.30 9.68
C ASN A 440 -20.14 -17.01 9.53
N VAL A 441 -19.46 -16.61 10.61
CA VAL A 441 -18.63 -15.40 10.65
C VAL A 441 -17.38 -15.55 9.79
N GLY A 442 -17.02 -14.53 8.99
CA GLY A 442 -15.85 -14.60 8.12
C GLY A 442 -14.55 -14.87 8.89
N LYS A 443 -13.65 -15.65 8.29
CA LYS A 443 -12.33 -16.00 8.86
C LYS A 443 -11.21 -15.88 7.81
N GLN A 444 -10.15 -15.19 8.20
CA GLN A 444 -8.86 -15.13 7.51
C GLN A 444 -7.75 -15.65 8.44
N GLU A 445 -6.70 -16.22 7.86
CA GLU A 445 -5.51 -16.63 8.61
C GLU A 445 -4.24 -16.48 7.77
N GLY A 446 -3.10 -16.56 8.44
CA GLY A 446 -1.78 -16.53 7.82
C GLY A 446 -0.68 -16.39 8.86
N ILE A 447 0.55 -16.18 8.39
CA ILE A 447 1.73 -16.02 9.23
C ILE A 447 2.30 -14.62 9.00
N LEU A 448 2.20 -13.74 9.99
CA LEU A 448 2.86 -12.43 9.97
C LEU A 448 4.32 -12.62 10.34
N THR A 449 5.24 -12.18 9.48
CA THR A 449 6.67 -12.17 9.77
C THR A 449 7.23 -10.75 9.74
N LEU A 450 8.07 -10.45 10.74
CA LEU A 450 8.70 -9.15 10.93
C LEU A 450 10.20 -9.31 10.70
N ASN A 451 10.72 -8.49 9.79
CA ASN A 451 12.05 -8.66 9.24
C ASN A 451 12.82 -7.35 9.34
N TYR A 452 14.13 -7.44 9.59
CA TYR A 452 15.05 -6.33 9.46
C TYR A 452 15.16 -5.93 8.00
N SER A 453 14.90 -4.66 7.74
CA SER A 453 15.30 -4.01 6.49
C SER A 453 16.83 -3.97 6.36
N PRO A 454 17.38 -3.98 5.15
CA PRO A 454 18.80 -3.70 4.93
C PRO A 454 19.28 -2.32 5.43
N GLU A 455 18.38 -1.38 5.71
CA GLU A 455 18.73 -0.02 6.17
C GLU A 455 19.02 0.08 7.67
N ILE A 456 18.71 -0.96 8.45
CA ILE A 456 19.01 -0.94 9.89
C ILE A 456 20.45 -1.35 10.16
N THR A 457 21.14 -0.55 10.97
CA THR A 457 22.48 -0.85 11.46
C THR A 457 22.47 -1.95 12.53
N ILE A 458 23.57 -2.69 12.65
CA ILE A 458 23.65 -3.88 13.53
C ILE A 458 23.40 -3.53 15.00
N ASP A 459 23.92 -2.40 15.47
CA ASP A 459 23.76 -1.86 16.83
C ASP A 459 22.31 -1.56 17.21
N LYS A 460 21.44 -1.29 16.23
CA LYS A 460 20.02 -0.96 16.46
C LYS A 460 19.08 -2.15 16.36
N LYS A 461 19.54 -3.30 15.84
CA LYS A 461 18.69 -4.46 15.56
C LYS A 461 17.95 -4.96 16.79
N ASP A 462 18.66 -5.21 17.89
CA ASP A 462 18.04 -5.74 19.12
C ASP A 462 17.00 -4.75 19.71
N HIS A 463 17.32 -3.46 19.71
CA HIS A 463 16.40 -2.42 20.18
C HIS A 463 15.14 -2.32 19.31
N LEU A 464 15.27 -2.35 17.98
CA LEU A 464 14.11 -2.40 17.08
C LEU A 464 13.29 -3.66 17.33
N GLN A 465 13.93 -4.83 17.43
CA GLN A 465 13.22 -6.09 17.68
C GLN A 465 12.42 -6.02 18.99
N LYS A 466 13.00 -5.53 20.08
CA LYS A 466 12.29 -5.36 21.36
C LYS A 466 11.12 -4.39 21.23
N LEU A 467 11.31 -3.26 20.55
CA LEU A 467 10.27 -2.27 20.30
C LEU A 467 9.09 -2.89 19.54
N ILE A 468 9.37 -3.54 18.41
CA ILE A 468 8.36 -4.04 17.50
C ILE A 468 7.67 -5.28 18.06
N LYS A 469 8.36 -6.16 18.81
CA LYS A 469 7.71 -7.30 19.49
C LYS A 469 6.67 -6.82 20.50
N ASN A 470 7.01 -5.86 21.35
CA ASN A 470 6.07 -5.31 22.33
C ASN A 470 4.93 -4.53 21.66
N LEU A 471 5.23 -3.73 20.64
CA LEU A 471 4.20 -3.05 19.85
C LEU A 471 3.24 -4.04 19.16
N THR A 472 3.77 -5.17 18.67
CA THR A 472 2.94 -6.22 18.06
C THR A 472 2.03 -6.86 19.09
N TRP A 473 2.55 -7.18 20.29
CA TRP A 473 1.71 -7.65 21.39
C TRP A 473 0.60 -6.64 21.72
N LEU A 474 0.93 -5.36 21.88
CA LEU A 474 -0.05 -4.30 22.16
C LEU A 474 -1.12 -4.21 21.05
N MET A 475 -0.73 -4.25 19.79
CA MET A 475 -1.65 -4.20 18.64
C MET A 475 -2.69 -5.33 18.69
N PHE A 476 -2.27 -6.57 18.99
CA PHE A 476 -3.17 -7.74 19.05
C PHE A 476 -4.19 -7.67 20.20
N HIS A 477 -3.92 -6.88 21.24
CA HIS A 477 -4.78 -6.80 22.44
C HIS A 477 -5.51 -5.45 22.58
N LEU A 478 -5.35 -4.53 21.63
CA LEU A 478 -5.97 -3.19 21.66
C LEU A 478 -6.90 -2.92 20.47
N GLY A 479 -6.90 -3.75 19.44
CA GLY A 479 -7.91 -3.69 18.39
C GLY A 479 -7.83 -4.84 17.39
N GLY A 480 -8.68 -4.76 16.37
CA GLY A 480 -8.68 -5.68 15.24
C GLY A 480 -7.89 -5.16 14.04
N ILE A 481 -7.99 -5.89 12.93
CA ILE A 481 -7.48 -5.50 11.61
C ILE A 481 -8.60 -5.69 10.59
N GLY A 482 -8.72 -4.78 9.63
CA GLY A 482 -9.75 -4.84 8.58
C GLY A 482 -10.91 -3.87 8.84
N GLN A 483 -12.06 -4.14 8.23
CA GLN A 483 -13.19 -3.24 8.35
C GLN A 483 -13.77 -3.29 9.78
N GLY A 484 -14.01 -2.12 10.38
CA GLY A 484 -14.54 -2.09 11.75
C GLY A 484 -13.54 -2.51 12.83
N ALA A 485 -12.23 -2.47 12.55
CA ALA A 485 -11.12 -2.80 13.47
C ALA A 485 -11.20 -2.17 14.88
N ARG A 486 -11.99 -1.10 15.07
CA ARG A 486 -12.21 -0.48 16.38
C ARG A 486 -13.14 -1.25 17.31
N ARG A 487 -13.75 -2.33 16.82
CA ARG A 487 -14.75 -3.13 17.54
C ARG A 487 -14.43 -4.61 17.38
N PRO A 488 -14.64 -5.43 18.43
CA PRO A 488 -14.63 -6.88 18.26
C PRO A 488 -15.73 -7.27 17.28
N TYR A 489 -15.60 -8.43 16.65
CA TYR A 489 -16.71 -8.92 15.83
C TYR A 489 -17.92 -9.24 16.72
N TYR A 490 -19.13 -9.01 16.21
CA TYR A 490 -20.37 -9.30 16.92
C TYR A 490 -21.51 -9.61 15.96
N SER A 491 -22.52 -10.33 16.45
CA SER A 491 -23.68 -10.76 15.65
C SER A 491 -24.67 -9.62 15.44
N ARG A 492 -25.20 -9.53 14.22
CA ARG A 492 -26.33 -8.68 13.84
C ARG A 492 -27.41 -9.49 13.13
N LYS A 493 -27.41 -10.81 13.34
CA LYS A 493 -28.40 -11.73 12.75
C LYS A 493 -29.83 -11.41 13.19
N ASN A 494 -30.06 -10.56 14.18
CA ASN A 494 -31.40 -10.09 14.55
C ASN A 494 -31.94 -8.95 13.65
N ARG A 495 -31.14 -8.41 12.73
CA ARG A 495 -31.56 -7.35 11.80
C ARG A 495 -32.27 -7.94 10.58
N GLN A 496 -32.98 -7.09 9.82
CA GLN A 496 -33.60 -7.48 8.55
C GLN A 496 -32.60 -7.51 7.38
N TYR A 497 -31.48 -6.80 7.48
CA TYR A 497 -30.52 -6.63 6.39
C TYR A 497 -29.07 -6.76 6.87
N ALA A 498 -28.22 -7.24 5.96
CA ALA A 498 -26.77 -7.29 6.09
C ALA A 498 -26.14 -5.90 6.45
N PRO A 499 -24.93 -5.86 7.03
CA PRO A 499 -24.07 -7.00 7.34
C PRO A 499 -24.53 -7.74 8.60
N TRP A 500 -24.51 -9.07 8.52
CA TRP A 500 -24.93 -10.02 9.57
C TRP A 500 -23.92 -10.17 10.69
N TRP A 501 -22.65 -9.85 10.42
CA TRP A 501 -21.55 -9.77 11.36
C TRP A 501 -20.87 -8.42 11.18
N ARG A 502 -20.45 -7.77 12.27
CA ARG A 502 -19.79 -6.45 12.22
C ARG A 502 -18.63 -6.38 13.19
N GLY A 503 -17.62 -5.56 12.89
CA GLY A 503 -16.38 -5.51 13.68
C GLY A 503 -15.38 -6.59 13.25
N SER A 504 -14.19 -6.55 13.82
CA SER A 504 -13.11 -7.49 13.52
C SER A 504 -12.27 -7.77 14.76
N THR A 505 -11.96 -9.04 15.00
CA THR A 505 -11.08 -9.49 16.07
C THR A 505 -9.84 -10.13 15.47
N LEU A 506 -8.66 -9.67 15.92
CA LEU A 506 -7.37 -10.26 15.57
C LEU A 506 -6.92 -11.15 16.73
N ILE A 507 -6.51 -12.38 16.43
CA ILE A 507 -6.18 -13.41 17.41
C ILE A 507 -4.82 -13.99 17.06
N PRO A 508 -3.87 -14.11 18.00
CA PRO A 508 -2.66 -14.89 17.79
C PRO A 508 -3.01 -16.38 17.84
N ASP A 509 -2.64 -17.13 16.82
CA ASP A 509 -2.86 -18.58 16.74
C ASP A 509 -1.62 -19.32 17.26
N ARG A 510 -1.29 -19.08 18.53
CA ARG A 510 -0.11 -19.64 19.21
C ARG A 510 -0.35 -19.84 20.70
N GLU A 511 0.19 -20.93 21.22
CA GLU A 511 0.11 -21.28 22.66
C GLU A 511 1.38 -20.91 23.45
N ASP A 512 2.34 -20.24 22.83
CA ASP A 512 3.58 -19.89 23.52
C ASP A 512 3.38 -18.82 24.62
N SER A 513 4.25 -18.83 25.62
CA SER A 513 4.12 -18.01 26.83
C SER A 513 4.12 -16.50 26.56
N PHE A 514 4.55 -16.04 25.37
CA PHE A 514 4.48 -14.63 25.01
C PHE A 514 3.04 -14.16 24.78
N TRP A 515 2.17 -15.05 24.30
CA TRP A 515 0.76 -14.78 23.97
C TRP A 515 -0.22 -15.19 25.05
N LYS A 516 0.22 -16.03 26.01
CA LYS A 516 -0.63 -16.47 27.12
C LYS A 516 -1.19 -15.27 27.89
N LEU A 517 -2.51 -15.18 27.93
CA LEU A 517 -3.23 -14.19 28.72
C LEU A 517 -3.44 -14.70 30.14
N PRO A 518 -3.34 -13.83 31.16
CA PRO A 518 -3.73 -14.16 32.52
C PRO A 518 -5.24 -14.23 32.65
N GLU A 519 -5.72 -14.95 33.66
CA GLU A 519 -7.15 -15.18 33.91
C GLU A 519 -7.83 -13.96 34.54
N THR A 520 -7.08 -13.12 35.26
CA THR A 520 -7.64 -11.97 35.98
C THR A 520 -7.29 -10.61 35.37
N SER A 521 -8.23 -9.65 35.45
CA SER A 521 -8.01 -8.27 34.99
C SER A 521 -6.83 -7.58 35.69
N LYS A 522 -6.51 -7.96 36.92
CA LYS A 522 -5.41 -7.40 37.72
C LYS A 522 -4.05 -7.90 37.23
N GLU A 523 -3.93 -9.19 36.94
CA GLU A 523 -2.72 -9.74 36.34
C GLU A 523 -2.53 -9.23 34.90
N PHE A 524 -3.62 -9.09 34.13
CA PHE A 524 -3.55 -8.48 32.81
C PHE A 524 -3.05 -7.03 32.89
N GLN A 525 -3.51 -6.24 33.87
CA GLN A 525 -3.00 -4.89 34.11
C GLN A 525 -1.48 -4.90 34.29
N GLN A 526 -0.93 -5.82 35.09
CA GLN A 526 0.51 -5.92 35.31
C GLN A 526 1.25 -6.28 34.01
N LEU A 527 0.77 -7.30 33.28
CA LEU A 527 1.35 -7.72 32.00
C LEU A 527 1.32 -6.58 30.97
N PHE A 528 0.19 -5.89 30.85
CA PHE A 528 0.04 -4.77 29.91
C PHE A 528 1.02 -3.65 30.21
N ARG A 529 1.13 -3.25 31.49
CA ARG A 529 2.08 -2.22 31.93
C ARG A 529 3.52 -2.63 31.63
N GLN A 530 3.88 -3.89 31.90
CA GLN A 530 5.19 -4.43 31.56
C GLN A 530 5.49 -4.34 30.04
N LYS A 531 4.53 -4.71 29.19
CA LYS A 531 4.69 -4.63 27.71
C LYS A 531 4.81 -3.19 27.22
N LEU A 532 4.03 -2.27 27.79
CA LEU A 532 4.07 -0.85 27.45
C LEU A 532 5.39 -0.18 27.92
N GLU A 533 5.85 -0.49 29.13
CA GLU A 533 7.15 -0.03 29.61
C GLU A 533 8.29 -0.58 28.75
N ALA A 534 8.27 -1.87 28.40
CA ALA A 534 9.27 -2.46 27.52
C ALA A 534 9.27 -1.82 26.12
N PHE A 535 8.10 -1.45 25.59
CA PHE A 535 8.00 -0.64 24.37
C PHE A 535 8.71 0.70 24.51
N TYR A 536 8.43 1.46 25.58
CA TYR A 536 9.06 2.76 25.81
C TYR A 536 10.57 2.65 26.06
N GLN A 537 11.03 1.66 26.82
CA GLN A 537 12.46 1.45 27.07
C GLN A 537 13.21 1.09 25.78
N ALA A 538 12.62 0.25 24.92
CA ALA A 538 13.19 -0.05 23.61
C ALA A 538 13.26 1.19 22.70
N LEU A 539 12.26 2.08 22.76
CA LEU A 539 12.29 3.33 22.02
C LEU A 539 13.38 4.27 22.53
N LYS A 540 13.59 4.37 23.85
CA LYS A 540 14.70 5.12 24.43
C LYS A 540 16.05 4.58 23.98
N ALA A 541 16.21 3.26 23.98
CA ALA A 541 17.44 2.60 23.55
C ALA A 541 17.78 2.82 22.07
N LEU A 542 16.79 3.18 21.24
CA LEU A 542 17.04 3.63 19.86
C LEU A 542 17.57 5.07 19.76
N GLY A 543 17.67 5.80 20.88
CA GLY A 543 18.19 7.17 20.96
C GLY A 543 17.13 8.26 21.07
N VAL A 544 15.88 7.92 21.43
CA VAL A 544 14.81 8.92 21.63
C VAL A 544 14.79 9.39 23.08
N ASN A 545 14.87 10.70 23.29
CA ASN A 545 14.83 11.28 24.63
C ASN A 545 13.39 11.69 25.02
N PHE A 546 12.85 11.10 26.09
CA PHE A 546 11.53 11.42 26.65
C PHE A 546 11.34 10.86 28.06
N ASN A 547 10.27 11.26 28.75
CA ASN A 547 9.84 10.69 30.01
C ASN A 547 8.41 10.15 29.90
N TYR A 548 8.24 8.84 29.78
CA TYR A 548 6.91 8.22 29.64
C TYR A 548 6.05 8.28 30.93
N ARG A 549 6.63 8.72 32.06
CA ARG A 549 5.86 9.03 33.27
C ARG A 549 5.26 10.43 33.25
N GLN A 550 5.69 11.29 32.32
CA GLN A 550 5.17 12.63 32.11
C GLN A 550 4.42 12.70 30.78
N LEU A 551 3.15 12.30 30.82
CA LEU A 551 2.30 12.33 29.64
C LEU A 551 2.05 13.77 29.20
N LYS A 552 2.10 13.98 27.89
CA LYS A 552 1.73 15.26 27.27
C LYS A 552 0.22 15.45 27.37
N ASN A 553 -0.20 16.71 27.27
CA ASN A 553 -1.57 17.07 26.92
C ASN A 553 -1.55 17.48 25.44
N CYS A 554 -2.04 16.63 24.55
CA CYS A 554 -1.84 16.81 23.10
C CYS A 554 -2.79 17.85 22.48
N GLY A 555 -3.71 18.42 23.24
CA GLY A 555 -4.60 19.48 22.76
C GLY A 555 -5.88 19.59 23.59
N THR A 556 -6.79 20.45 23.14
CA THR A 556 -8.05 20.68 23.86
C THR A 556 -9.01 19.51 23.64
N VAL A 557 -9.54 18.96 24.72
CA VAL A 557 -10.59 17.93 24.70
C VAL A 557 -11.95 18.59 24.99
N ARG A 558 -12.93 18.31 24.13
CA ARG A 558 -14.33 18.78 24.26
C ARG A 558 -15.29 17.67 23.85
N ASN A 559 -16.59 17.89 24.02
CA ASN A 559 -17.59 16.88 23.66
C ASN A 559 -17.46 16.32 22.24
N ASN A 560 -17.17 17.18 21.27
CA ASN A 560 -17.02 16.82 19.87
C ASN A 560 -15.56 16.79 19.39
N GLN A 561 -14.57 16.96 20.26
CA GLN A 561 -13.17 17.11 19.89
C GLN A 561 -12.26 16.27 20.79
N TRP A 562 -11.37 15.50 20.18
CA TRP A 562 -10.34 14.71 20.85
C TRP A 562 -9.18 14.46 19.88
N ILE A 563 -8.08 13.94 20.41
CA ILE A 563 -6.90 13.56 19.65
C ILE A 563 -6.64 12.07 19.89
N GLU A 564 -6.26 11.34 18.84
CA GLU A 564 -5.94 9.91 18.92
C GLU A 564 -4.51 9.68 19.41
N ALA A 565 -4.23 10.18 20.62
CA ALA A 565 -2.99 10.03 21.34
C ALA A 565 -3.25 9.36 22.70
N ILE A 566 -2.33 8.48 23.13
CA ILE A 566 -2.31 7.90 24.48
C ILE A 566 -1.63 8.91 25.40
N ASP A 567 -2.33 10.03 25.63
CA ASP A 567 -1.87 11.21 26.34
C ASP A 567 -2.53 11.31 27.74
N ALA A 568 -2.34 12.42 28.45
CA ALA A 568 -2.93 12.65 29.78
C ALA A 568 -4.47 12.57 29.80
N ASN A 569 -5.12 12.79 28.64
CA ASN A 569 -6.57 12.76 28.48
C ASN A 569 -7.10 11.38 28.06
N SER A 570 -6.24 10.41 27.77
CA SER A 570 -6.62 9.07 27.34
C SER A 570 -6.73 8.12 28.52
N ARG A 571 -7.60 7.12 28.42
CA ARG A 571 -7.71 6.01 29.37
C ARG A 571 -7.72 4.70 28.63
N ILE A 572 -6.98 3.72 29.17
CA ILE A 572 -7.16 2.32 28.78
C ILE A 572 -7.59 1.58 30.04
N ILE A 573 -8.65 0.81 29.92
CA ILE A 573 -9.18 -0.01 31.00
C ILE A 573 -9.35 -1.46 30.54
N VAL A 574 -9.44 -2.36 31.51
CA VAL A 574 -9.91 -3.73 31.33
C VAL A 574 -11.21 -3.86 32.10
N CYS A 575 -12.24 -4.44 31.49
CA CYS A 575 -13.52 -4.68 32.17
C CYS A 575 -14.07 -6.06 31.81
N SER A 576 -14.88 -6.61 32.71
CA SER A 576 -15.62 -7.86 32.50
C SER A 576 -17.11 -7.65 32.74
N GLY A 577 -17.93 -8.42 32.05
CA GLY A 577 -19.38 -8.37 32.17
C GLY A 577 -20.05 -9.27 31.14
N ASN A 578 -21.36 -9.42 31.26
CA ASN A 578 -22.12 -10.33 30.41
C ASN A 578 -22.32 -9.77 29.01
N GLU A 579 -22.28 -10.66 28.02
CA GLU A 579 -22.74 -10.34 26.67
C GLU A 579 -24.22 -9.96 26.68
N ASP A 580 -24.60 -9.05 25.78
CA ASP A 580 -25.99 -8.66 25.61
C ASP A 580 -26.33 -8.43 24.13
N PHE A 581 -27.46 -8.98 23.69
CA PHE A 581 -27.93 -9.01 22.30
C PHE A 581 -26.84 -9.40 21.26
N GLY A 582 -25.99 -10.38 21.61
CA GLY A 582 -24.92 -10.87 20.75
C GLY A 582 -23.75 -9.90 20.57
N LYS A 583 -23.55 -9.00 21.54
CA LYS A 583 -22.40 -8.08 21.64
C LYS A 583 -21.63 -8.34 22.94
N PRO A 584 -20.29 -8.22 22.91
CA PRO A 584 -19.48 -8.17 24.13
C PRO A 584 -19.89 -7.01 25.04
N TYR A 585 -19.77 -7.20 26.37
CA TYR A 585 -20.25 -6.26 27.39
C TYR A 585 -19.88 -4.78 27.15
N ALA A 586 -18.61 -4.45 26.91
CA ALA A 586 -18.22 -3.05 26.72
C ALA A 586 -18.89 -2.43 25.48
N LEU A 587 -19.13 -3.25 24.46
CA LEU A 587 -19.80 -2.86 23.22
C LEU A 587 -21.32 -2.79 23.38
N SER A 588 -21.93 -3.65 24.21
CA SER A 588 -23.36 -3.57 24.51
C SER A 588 -23.66 -2.28 25.28
N VAL A 589 -22.86 -1.95 26.30
CA VAL A 589 -22.93 -0.68 27.03
C VAL A 589 -22.78 0.50 26.08
N LEU A 590 -21.77 0.51 25.20
CA LEU A 590 -21.55 1.59 24.23
C LEU A 590 -22.75 1.82 23.29
N HIS A 591 -23.49 0.76 22.99
CA HIS A 591 -24.63 0.78 22.08
C HIS A 591 -25.99 0.85 22.79
N SER A 592 -26.01 1.05 24.12
CA SER A 592 -27.22 1.21 24.92
C SER A 592 -27.94 2.52 24.61
N ASP A 593 -29.23 2.61 24.96
CA ASP A 593 -30.06 3.76 24.60
C ASP A 593 -29.63 5.07 25.27
N GLN A 594 -29.00 5.01 26.46
CA GLN A 594 -28.46 6.18 27.15
C GLN A 594 -27.31 6.88 26.38
N PHE A 595 -26.65 6.19 25.46
CA PHE A 595 -25.59 6.75 24.61
C PHE A 595 -26.04 6.98 23.16
N LYS A 596 -27.34 6.86 22.89
CA LYS A 596 -27.92 7.24 21.61
C LYS A 596 -28.47 8.66 21.69
N PHE A 597 -28.25 9.41 20.62
CA PHE A 597 -28.85 10.73 20.42
C PHE A 597 -30.00 10.59 19.43
N ASN A 598 -31.23 10.91 19.84
CA ASN A 598 -32.45 10.75 19.04
C ASN A 598 -32.58 9.34 18.42
N GLY A 599 -32.34 8.30 19.23
CA GLY A 599 -32.38 6.90 18.78
C GLY A 599 -31.23 6.45 17.86
N ASN A 600 -30.28 7.34 17.53
CA ASN A 600 -29.14 7.06 16.68
C ASN A 600 -27.83 6.99 17.47
N TYR A 601 -26.85 6.25 16.97
CA TYR A 601 -25.53 6.20 17.59
C TYR A 601 -24.86 7.58 17.61
N ASP A 602 -24.32 7.98 18.76
CA ASP A 602 -23.57 9.23 18.87
C ASP A 602 -22.24 9.15 18.11
N GLY A 603 -22.05 10.05 17.15
CA GLY A 603 -20.81 10.15 16.36
C GLY A 603 -19.58 10.52 17.17
N ASN A 604 -19.74 11.09 18.37
CA ASN A 604 -18.65 11.39 19.32
C ASN A 604 -18.24 10.19 20.18
N LEU A 605 -18.95 9.07 20.06
CA LEU A 605 -18.64 7.79 20.70
C LEU A 605 -18.36 6.70 19.65
N CYS A 606 -19.26 6.54 18.68
CA CYS A 606 -19.23 5.49 17.66
C CYS A 606 -18.53 5.90 16.36
N GLY A 607 -18.13 7.17 16.23
CA GLY A 607 -17.62 7.72 14.98
C GLY A 607 -18.72 7.97 13.95
N LYS A 608 -18.36 8.64 12.85
CA LYS A 608 -19.26 8.99 11.75
C LYS A 608 -18.60 8.70 10.41
N VAL A 609 -19.35 8.10 9.51
CA VAL A 609 -18.96 7.88 8.11
C VAL A 609 -20.00 8.54 7.21
N GLY A 610 -19.57 9.37 6.26
CA GLY A 610 -20.47 10.16 5.41
C GLY A 610 -19.73 11.28 4.66
N ARG A 611 -20.34 12.47 4.57
CA ARG A 611 -19.67 13.68 4.02
C ARG A 611 -18.43 14.08 4.82
N GLU A 612 -18.43 13.77 6.11
CA GLU A 612 -17.30 13.93 7.02
C GLU A 612 -16.96 12.55 7.59
N VAL A 613 -15.67 12.24 7.67
CA VAL A 613 -15.16 11.02 8.29
C VAL A 613 -14.62 11.40 9.67
N LYS A 614 -15.31 10.92 10.71
CA LYS A 614 -14.91 11.08 12.10
C LYS A 614 -14.64 9.71 12.70
N PRO A 615 -13.38 9.38 13.08
CA PRO A 615 -13.11 8.09 13.72
C PRO A 615 -13.89 7.95 15.03
N SER A 616 -14.03 6.74 15.56
CA SER A 616 -14.56 6.58 16.92
C SER A 616 -13.44 6.83 17.93
N PRO A 617 -13.63 7.62 18.99
CA PRO A 617 -12.63 7.77 20.05
C PRO A 617 -12.46 6.53 20.93
N ILE A 618 -13.26 5.50 20.71
CA ILE A 618 -13.30 4.29 21.54
C ILE A 618 -12.79 3.13 20.70
N TRP A 619 -11.86 2.35 21.23
CA TRP A 619 -11.50 1.02 20.74
C TRP A 619 -11.91 -0.01 21.78
N ILE A 620 -12.45 -1.13 21.32
CA ILE A 620 -12.80 -2.27 22.18
C ILE A 620 -12.15 -3.50 21.56
N THR A 621 -11.50 -4.28 22.39
CA THR A 621 -11.00 -5.63 22.06
C THR A 621 -11.60 -6.60 23.05
N ASP A 622 -12.10 -7.71 22.53
CA ASP A 622 -12.65 -8.79 23.33
C ASP A 622 -11.63 -9.93 23.38
N LEU A 623 -11.21 -10.30 24.59
CA LEU A 623 -10.20 -11.31 24.86
C LEU A 623 -10.80 -12.58 25.49
N GLY A 624 -12.14 -12.70 25.51
CA GLY A 624 -12.85 -13.79 26.16
C GLY A 624 -13.27 -13.38 27.57
N ASP A 625 -12.44 -13.68 28.57
CA ASP A 625 -12.77 -13.46 29.99
C ASP A 625 -12.94 -11.98 30.36
N TYR A 626 -12.29 -11.10 29.60
CA TYR A 626 -12.35 -9.65 29.77
C TYR A 626 -12.16 -8.91 28.45
N GLN A 627 -12.49 -7.63 28.47
CA GLN A 627 -12.39 -6.71 27.34
C GLN A 627 -11.45 -5.56 27.67
N VAL A 628 -10.64 -5.17 26.69
CA VAL A 628 -9.76 -3.99 26.78
C VAL A 628 -10.42 -2.85 26.03
N VAL A 629 -10.59 -1.71 26.71
CA VAL A 629 -11.25 -0.51 26.16
C VAL A 629 -10.28 0.66 26.20
N THR A 630 -9.95 1.20 25.03
CA THR A 630 -9.19 2.46 24.90
C THR A 630 -10.16 3.60 24.62
N VAL A 631 -10.09 4.67 25.38
CA VAL A 631 -10.94 5.86 25.25
C VAL A 631 -10.06 7.11 25.13
N PHE A 632 -10.03 7.71 23.94
CA PHE A 632 -9.34 8.99 23.70
C PHE A 632 -10.15 10.17 24.23
N GLY A 633 -9.51 11.14 24.87
CA GLY A 633 -10.22 12.31 25.42
C GLY A 633 -11.30 11.93 26.44
N ALA A 634 -10.97 10.97 27.31
CA ALA A 634 -11.84 10.34 28.29
C ALA A 634 -12.26 11.27 29.45
N ASN A 635 -11.64 12.44 29.57
CA ASN A 635 -11.95 13.46 30.59
C ASN A 635 -13.06 14.43 30.19
N ALA A 636 -13.77 14.17 29.09
CA ALA A 636 -14.91 14.98 28.67
C ALA A 636 -16.08 14.09 28.23
N ASP A 637 -17.29 14.54 28.55
CA ASP A 637 -18.52 13.95 28.06
C ASP A 637 -18.61 14.06 26.53
N PRO A 638 -19.15 13.05 25.82
CA PRO A 638 -19.87 11.89 26.35
C PRO A 638 -18.96 10.71 26.75
N ARG A 639 -17.64 10.83 26.53
CA ARG A 639 -16.68 9.71 26.68
C ARG A 639 -16.40 9.38 28.15
N GLN A 640 -16.38 10.41 29.00
CA GLN A 640 -16.29 10.25 30.44
C GLN A 640 -17.46 9.42 31.00
N LYS A 641 -18.71 9.81 30.72
CA LYS A 641 -19.91 9.04 31.09
C LYS A 641 -19.89 7.59 30.62
N TYR A 642 -19.45 7.33 29.39
CA TYR A 642 -19.28 5.96 28.90
C TYR A 642 -18.31 5.17 29.78
N LEU A 643 -17.15 5.73 30.08
CA LEU A 643 -16.16 5.09 30.93
C LEU A 643 -16.72 4.82 32.34
N GLU A 644 -17.41 5.79 32.93
CA GLU A 644 -18.02 5.69 34.26
C GLU A 644 -19.06 4.57 34.37
N THR A 645 -19.82 4.33 33.30
CA THR A 645 -20.86 3.28 33.24
C THR A 645 -20.30 1.86 33.27
N LEU A 646 -19.07 1.64 32.76
CA LEU A 646 -18.47 0.31 32.72
C LEU A 646 -18.20 -0.22 34.13
N GLN A 647 -18.73 -1.40 34.43
CA GLN A 647 -18.55 -2.10 35.72
C GLN A 647 -17.33 -3.02 35.70
N ASN A 648 -16.91 -3.48 36.87
CA ASN A 648 -15.78 -4.41 37.05
C ASN A 648 -14.51 -3.99 36.29
N LYS A 649 -14.27 -2.67 36.24
CA LYS A 649 -13.19 -2.09 35.45
C LYS A 649 -11.93 -1.84 36.28
N VAL A 650 -10.78 -2.13 35.68
CA VAL A 650 -9.45 -1.80 36.19
C VAL A 650 -8.77 -0.89 35.17
N GLN A 651 -8.29 0.27 35.61
CA GLN A 651 -7.56 1.18 34.74
C GLN A 651 -6.12 0.72 34.55
N ILE A 652 -5.71 0.48 33.31
CA ILE A 652 -4.36 0.01 32.97
C ILE A 652 -3.46 1.13 32.45
N PHE A 653 -4.06 2.22 31.94
CA PHE A 653 -3.37 3.44 31.52
C PHE A 653 -4.12 4.71 32.01
N PRO A 654 -3.43 5.75 32.51
CA PRO A 654 -1.98 5.93 32.65
C PRO A 654 -1.26 4.87 33.53
N LEU A 655 0.06 4.75 33.31
CA LEU A 655 0.95 3.82 34.03
C LEU A 655 1.00 4.11 35.53
#